data_AF-A0A822C3L2-F1
#
_entry.id   AF-A0A822C3L2-F1
#
_cell.length_a   1.000
_cell.length_b   1.000
_cell.length_c   1.000
_cell.angle_alpha   90.00
_cell.angle_beta   90.00
_cell.angle_gamma   90.00
#
_symmetry.space_group_name_H-M   'P 1'
#
loop_
_entity.id
_entity.type
_entity.pdbx_description
1 polymer ?
#
loop_
_entity_poly.entity_id
_entity_poly.type
_entity_poly.pdbx_seq_one_letter_code
_entity_poly.pdbx_strand_id
1 'polypeptide(L)'
;MVFLAACNPRRLKAEKNRSDDNIGIKRENYERQKFTLQEHLLYTVVPIPETMIEYIYDYGHLDSVTERKYIEAILRTCTNLANERQLFTAMVNGACQSQLHLRSIEGVSSVSLRDVARYRLIYNWYYDTFDKRETQLSSRKKILESGILSLMLCYYFRLRSSAEKTNYINMLKKSMLFNETNEKFIEQILQQEQDELIKRMKEKPMGTAINRALRDNLFVMFVCILNRIPVILCGKPGCSKTLAIQIIISNLKGKKSNDSYFQQLPELIAVSYQGTKSCKSESIQMVFERAKKYSDAKAQTELLPVIVFDEIGLAELSPYNPLKVLHKELEIENCKYGFVAISNWRLDASKMNRALYLACSDPTVEDLQLTATTIHKSINENQFIQLNDDVMNGLAYSYLELCYKLKENPSHENYFGLRDFYSLIKGIVKEFDRISKELKQTIDNKMLFDIIRKQLTINFDGIVDGSEYMWKRFCYYTKHEDLINQYESPNFKEILDYCLKDRNGRYLMLISDSNSLLDYIERYLNKIANNIRTLIGSQIKDDLNSETYDYRILMDVILYAEKPITLIMRKMDKCYSSLYDLYNQSFSISGQKTYCRIALGSTYHPKCLVNDKFYCIVLVNAKDVEKSDPPFLNRFE
;
A
#
# COMPACT_ATOMS: atom_id res chain seq x y z
N MET A 1 34.74 -18.80 28.45
CA MET A 1 33.56 -18.51 27.61
C MET A 1 34.06 -17.73 26.41
N VAL A 2 33.80 -18.19 25.18
CA VAL A 2 34.19 -17.46 23.96
C VAL A 2 32.95 -16.80 23.41
N PHE A 3 32.96 -15.47 23.31
CA PHE A 3 31.87 -14.70 22.72
C PHE A 3 32.18 -14.46 21.24
N LEU A 4 31.25 -14.87 20.37
CA LEU A 4 31.31 -14.59 18.94
C LEU A 4 30.22 -13.59 18.60
N ALA A 5 30.56 -12.57 17.83
CA ALA A 5 29.63 -11.55 17.36
C ALA A 5 29.75 -11.40 15.84
N ALA A 6 28.65 -11.04 15.18
CA ALA A 6 28.61 -10.69 13.77
C ALA A 6 28.00 -9.30 13.62
N CYS A 7 28.60 -8.47 12.77
CA CYS A 7 28.14 -7.12 12.47
C CYS A 7 28.00 -6.90 10.97
N ASN A 8 27.01 -6.11 10.57
CA ASN A 8 26.86 -5.70 9.16
C ASN A 8 27.85 -4.58 8.83
N PRO A 9 28.39 -4.54 7.60
CA PRO A 9 29.33 -3.51 7.19
C PRO A 9 28.65 -2.13 7.03
N ARG A 10 29.43 -1.05 7.22
CA ARG A 10 29.03 0.33 6.89
C ARG A 10 29.13 0.58 5.38
N ARG A 11 28.26 -0.07 4.62
CA ARG A 11 28.20 0.03 3.16
C ARG A 11 27.26 1.14 2.73
N LEU A 12 27.71 1.98 1.80
CA LEU A 12 26.88 3.00 1.17
C LEU A 12 25.94 2.39 0.11
N LYS A 13 24.75 2.97 -0.06
CA LYS A 13 23.86 2.71 -1.20
C LYS A 13 24.55 3.13 -2.50
N ALA A 14 24.43 2.31 -3.54
CA ALA A 14 24.92 2.64 -4.88
C ALA A 14 24.22 3.90 -5.41
N GLU A 15 24.92 4.75 -6.17
CA GLU A 15 24.40 6.04 -6.66
C GLU A 15 23.10 5.89 -7.47
N LYS A 16 22.99 4.86 -8.32
CA LYS A 16 21.73 4.52 -9.02
C LYS A 16 20.54 4.31 -8.08
N ASN A 17 20.77 3.74 -6.89
CA ASN A 17 19.74 3.52 -5.88
C ASN A 17 19.48 4.75 -4.99
N ARG A 18 20.26 5.84 -5.15
CA ARG A 18 20.01 7.13 -4.48
C ARG A 18 19.12 8.04 -5.32
N SER A 19 19.16 7.92 -6.65
CA SER A 19 18.36 8.71 -7.58
C SER A 19 17.02 8.06 -7.98
N ASP A 20 16.93 6.71 -7.97
CA ASP A 20 15.74 5.94 -8.40
C ASP A 20 14.93 5.37 -7.22
N ASP A 21 14.48 6.22 -6.29
CA ASP A 21 13.42 5.90 -5.31
C ASP A 21 12.01 5.91 -5.99
N ASN A 22 11.86 5.21 -7.11
CA ASN A 22 10.65 5.22 -7.95
C ASN A 22 9.46 4.41 -7.38
N ILE A 23 9.59 3.77 -6.21
CA ILE A 23 8.48 3.06 -5.55
C ILE A 23 8.16 3.72 -4.23
N GLY A 24 6.89 4.10 -4.08
CA GLY A 24 6.43 4.74 -2.85
C GLY A 24 6.83 6.21 -2.81
N ILE A 25 7.11 6.69 -1.60
CA ILE A 25 7.49 8.07 -1.29
C ILE A 25 8.96 8.08 -0.88
N LYS A 26 9.72 9.07 -1.36
CA LYS A 26 11.14 9.26 -1.01
C LYS A 26 11.29 9.49 0.50
N ARG A 27 12.16 8.69 1.13
CA ARG A 27 12.42 8.74 2.58
C ARG A 27 13.02 10.08 3.04
N GLU A 28 13.80 10.72 2.18
CA GLU A 28 14.53 11.97 2.45
C GLU A 28 13.60 13.15 2.82
N ASN A 29 12.35 13.16 2.31
CA ASN A 29 11.38 14.20 2.64
C ASN A 29 10.88 14.11 4.10
N TYR A 30 10.97 12.93 4.73
CA TYR A 30 10.57 12.69 6.12
C TYR A 30 11.68 12.99 7.15
N GLU A 31 12.95 12.91 6.73
CA GLU A 31 14.12 12.92 7.63
C GLU A 31 14.81 14.29 7.75
N ARG A 32 14.29 15.37 7.12
CA ARG A 32 14.80 16.76 7.26
C ARG A 32 14.90 17.28 8.71
N GLN A 33 14.53 16.48 9.72
CA GLN A 33 14.65 16.81 11.14
C GLN A 33 15.69 16.00 11.95
N LYS A 34 16.40 14.95 11.48
CA LYS A 34 17.43 14.26 12.30
C LYS A 34 18.58 13.55 11.54
N PHE A 35 19.80 14.05 11.76
CA PHE A 35 21.16 13.45 11.62
C PHE A 35 21.60 12.75 10.30
N THR A 36 22.67 13.33 9.75
CA THR A 36 23.09 13.43 8.34
C THR A 36 24.03 12.33 7.80
N LEU A 37 24.09 11.13 8.40
CA LEU A 37 25.08 10.09 7.97
C LEU A 37 24.52 8.67 7.80
N GLN A 38 23.36 8.33 8.37
CA GLN A 38 22.76 6.99 8.22
C GLN A 38 21.94 6.83 6.93
N GLU A 39 21.56 7.95 6.30
CA GLU A 39 20.66 8.02 5.13
C GLU A 39 21.22 7.31 3.90
N HIS A 40 22.54 7.38 3.73
CA HIS A 40 23.25 6.78 2.61
C HIS A 40 23.71 5.34 2.88
N LEU A 41 23.48 4.78 4.07
CA LEU A 41 23.90 3.41 4.38
C LEU A 41 22.86 2.39 3.90
N LEU A 42 23.34 1.24 3.44
CA LEU A 42 22.52 0.10 3.04
C LEU A 42 21.86 -0.60 4.25
N TYR A 43 22.51 -0.51 5.40
CA TYR A 43 22.08 -1.07 6.66
C TYR A 43 22.01 0.02 7.72
N THR A 44 20.98 0.02 8.57
CA THR A 44 20.94 0.90 9.75
C THR A 44 21.91 0.39 10.82
N VAL A 45 23.18 0.83 10.76
CA VAL A 45 24.26 0.42 11.68
C VAL A 45 24.89 1.61 12.40
N VAL A 46 25.33 1.37 13.63
CA VAL A 46 26.13 2.33 14.43
C VAL A 46 27.63 2.13 14.16
N PRO A 47 28.48 3.15 14.42
CA PRO A 47 29.92 2.95 14.39
C PRO A 47 30.35 1.80 15.30
N ILE A 48 31.28 0.99 14.81
CA ILE A 48 31.96 -0.01 15.63
C ILE A 48 32.93 0.75 16.56
N PRO A 49 32.98 0.43 17.87
CA PRO A 49 33.97 1.00 18.78
C PRO A 49 35.39 0.75 18.26
N GLU A 50 36.27 1.75 18.36
CA GLU A 50 37.64 1.66 17.84
C GLU A 50 38.40 0.46 18.41
N THR A 51 38.19 0.16 19.70
CA THR A 51 38.79 -0.99 20.38
C THR A 51 38.36 -2.35 19.83
N MET A 52 37.25 -2.42 19.08
CA MET A 52 36.77 -3.67 18.48
C MET A 52 37.26 -3.86 17.05
N ILE A 53 37.80 -2.83 16.40
CA ILE A 53 38.17 -2.87 14.97
C ILE A 53 39.25 -3.94 14.72
N GLU A 54 40.22 -4.09 15.64
CA GLU A 54 41.30 -5.07 15.54
C GLU A 54 40.83 -6.53 15.62
N TYR A 55 39.60 -6.76 16.10
CA TYR A 55 39.01 -8.09 16.28
C TYR A 55 38.01 -8.45 15.16
N ILE A 56 37.90 -7.62 14.12
CA ILE A 56 36.99 -7.85 13.00
C ILE A 56 37.70 -8.63 11.91
N TYR A 57 37.05 -9.70 11.48
CA TYR A 57 37.45 -10.48 10.31
C TYR A 57 36.35 -10.38 9.24
N ASP A 58 36.74 -10.07 8.00
CA ASP A 58 35.84 -10.10 6.85
C ASP A 58 35.77 -11.53 6.29
N TYR A 59 34.59 -12.14 6.40
CA TYR A 59 34.31 -13.47 5.83
C TYR A 59 34.09 -13.43 4.31
N GLY A 60 34.09 -12.25 3.70
CA GLY A 60 33.93 -12.06 2.27
C GLY A 60 32.52 -12.30 1.78
N HIS A 61 32.40 -12.69 0.51
CA HIS A 61 31.14 -12.99 -0.15
C HIS A 61 31.19 -14.39 -0.74
N LEU A 62 30.03 -15.04 -0.79
CA LEU A 62 29.91 -16.35 -1.43
C LEU A 62 30.23 -16.20 -2.91
N ASP A 63 31.20 -16.98 -3.41
CA ASP A 63 31.48 -17.03 -4.84
C ASP A 63 30.32 -17.72 -5.60
N SER A 64 30.22 -17.46 -6.89
CA SER A 64 29.11 -17.94 -7.73
C SER A 64 29.04 -19.47 -7.85
N VAL A 65 30.18 -20.15 -7.76
CA VAL A 65 30.25 -21.62 -7.85
C VAL A 65 29.72 -22.24 -6.55
N THR A 66 30.17 -21.71 -5.41
CA THR A 66 29.68 -22.15 -4.10
C THR A 66 28.21 -21.82 -3.93
N GLU A 67 27.75 -20.64 -4.34
CA GLU A 67 26.34 -20.25 -4.29
C GLU A 67 25.46 -21.20 -5.10
N ARG A 68 25.89 -21.53 -6.33
CA ARG A 68 25.20 -22.51 -7.16
C ARG A 68 25.06 -23.86 -6.45
N LYS A 69 26.11 -24.35 -5.78
CA LYS A 69 26.05 -25.62 -5.02
C LYS A 69 25.02 -25.56 -3.90
N TYR A 70 24.92 -24.45 -3.16
CA TYR A 70 23.89 -24.28 -2.14
C TYR A 70 22.48 -24.23 -2.77
N ILE A 71 22.32 -23.51 -3.88
CA ILE A 71 21.05 -23.49 -4.62
C ILE A 71 20.65 -24.90 -5.05
N GLU A 72 21.56 -25.66 -5.66
CA GLU A 72 21.34 -27.05 -6.04
C GLU A 72 20.96 -27.92 -4.84
N ALA A 73 21.66 -27.80 -3.71
CA ALA A 73 21.37 -28.55 -2.50
C ALA A 73 19.96 -28.25 -1.95
N ILE A 74 19.56 -26.97 -1.92
CA ILE A 74 18.22 -26.58 -1.48
C ILE A 74 17.16 -27.11 -2.45
N LEU A 75 17.35 -26.92 -3.76
CA LEU A 75 16.36 -27.34 -4.77
C LEU A 75 16.27 -28.87 -4.89
N ARG A 76 17.31 -29.63 -4.56
CA ARG A 76 17.25 -31.11 -4.50
C ARG A 76 16.23 -31.63 -3.49
N THR A 77 15.89 -30.83 -2.47
CA THR A 77 14.84 -31.19 -1.51
C THR A 77 13.43 -31.10 -2.10
N CYS A 78 13.25 -30.44 -3.24
CA CYS A 78 12.03 -30.50 -4.04
C CYS A 78 12.04 -31.80 -4.86
N THR A 79 11.57 -32.92 -4.29
CA THR A 79 11.70 -34.27 -4.87
C THR A 79 11.20 -34.36 -6.32
N ASN A 80 10.04 -33.76 -6.61
CA ASN A 80 9.41 -33.84 -7.91
C ASN A 80 10.20 -33.05 -8.97
N LEU A 81 10.79 -31.92 -8.57
CA LEU A 81 11.71 -31.17 -9.43
C LEU A 81 13.00 -31.93 -9.66
N ALA A 82 13.58 -32.51 -8.60
CA ALA A 82 14.85 -33.22 -8.63
C ALA A 82 14.84 -34.44 -9.56
N ASN A 83 13.68 -35.11 -9.68
CA ASN A 83 13.51 -36.27 -10.57
C ASN A 83 13.46 -35.89 -12.06
N GLU A 84 13.08 -34.65 -12.40
CA GLU A 84 13.05 -34.14 -13.78
C GLU A 84 14.34 -33.37 -14.12
N ARG A 85 15.40 -34.11 -14.49
CA ARG A 85 16.77 -33.56 -14.67
C ARG A 85 16.87 -32.28 -15.52
N GLN A 86 16.12 -32.21 -16.62
CA GLN A 86 16.11 -31.04 -17.50
C GLN A 86 15.51 -29.81 -16.80
N LEU A 87 14.33 -29.96 -16.19
CA LEU A 87 13.64 -28.89 -15.48
C LEU A 87 14.40 -28.49 -14.20
N PHE A 88 14.98 -29.45 -13.48
CA PHE A 88 15.86 -29.19 -12.35
C PHE A 88 17.00 -28.24 -12.73
N THR A 89 17.71 -28.56 -13.82
CA THR A 89 18.84 -27.77 -14.31
C THR A 89 18.38 -26.37 -14.73
N ALA A 90 17.25 -26.27 -15.42
CA ALA A 90 16.66 -25.00 -15.83
C ALA A 90 16.27 -24.12 -14.62
N MET A 91 15.64 -24.69 -13.58
CA MET A 91 15.23 -23.95 -12.38
C MET A 91 16.43 -23.51 -11.54
N VAL A 92 17.46 -24.34 -11.41
CA VAL A 92 18.73 -23.95 -10.77
C VAL A 92 19.38 -22.78 -11.51
N ASN A 93 19.47 -22.86 -12.83
CA ASN A 93 20.01 -21.77 -13.65
C ASN A 93 19.16 -20.49 -13.50
N GLY A 94 17.83 -20.62 -13.54
CA GLY A 94 16.89 -19.52 -13.34
C GLY A 94 17.06 -18.84 -11.99
N ALA A 95 17.20 -19.62 -10.91
CA ALA A 95 17.43 -19.09 -9.56
C ALA A 95 18.79 -18.36 -9.45
N CYS A 96 19.86 -18.92 -10.01
CA CYS A 96 21.19 -18.28 -10.03
C CYS A 96 21.16 -16.96 -10.82
N GLN A 97 20.57 -16.96 -12.01
CA GLN A 97 20.45 -15.76 -12.84
C GLN A 97 19.56 -14.70 -12.17
N SER A 98 18.50 -15.11 -11.48
CA SER A 98 17.63 -14.20 -10.73
C SER A 98 18.37 -13.49 -9.60
N GLN A 99 19.20 -14.22 -8.84
CA GLN A 99 20.07 -13.65 -7.80
C GLN A 99 21.05 -12.63 -8.39
N LEU A 100 21.73 -12.99 -9.49
CA LEU A 100 22.67 -12.10 -10.17
C LEU A 100 22.00 -10.83 -10.72
N HIS A 101 20.82 -10.98 -11.31
CA HIS A 101 20.05 -9.87 -11.86
C HIS A 101 19.61 -8.87 -10.80
N LEU A 102 19.08 -9.34 -9.65
CA LEU A 102 18.73 -8.41 -8.57
C LEU A 102 19.95 -7.77 -7.92
N ARG A 103 21.11 -8.45 -7.88
CA ARG A 103 22.36 -7.82 -7.41
C ARG A 103 22.85 -6.71 -8.33
N SER A 104 22.64 -6.84 -9.65
CA SER A 104 23.08 -5.80 -10.59
C SER A 104 22.22 -4.53 -10.51
N ILE A 105 20.94 -4.66 -10.10
CA ILE A 105 20.01 -3.55 -9.92
C ILE A 105 20.18 -2.93 -8.52
N GLU A 106 20.12 -3.75 -7.47
CA GLU A 106 19.94 -3.28 -6.08
C GLU A 106 21.21 -3.39 -5.22
N GLY A 107 22.28 -3.97 -5.76
CA GLY A 107 23.55 -4.18 -5.08
C GLY A 107 23.68 -5.56 -4.42
N VAL A 108 24.89 -5.88 -3.97
CA VAL A 108 25.31 -7.24 -3.58
C VAL A 108 24.45 -7.86 -2.46
N SER A 109 23.91 -7.05 -1.55
CA SER A 109 23.17 -7.52 -0.38
C SER A 109 21.66 -7.60 -0.55
N SER A 110 21.14 -7.40 -1.77
CA SER A 110 19.70 -7.37 -2.06
C SER A 110 19.02 -8.74 -2.01
N VAL A 111 19.81 -9.81 -2.09
CA VAL A 111 19.35 -11.19 -2.18
C VAL A 111 20.24 -12.13 -1.38
N SER A 112 19.68 -13.25 -0.94
CA SER A 112 20.39 -14.27 -0.17
C SER A 112 19.80 -15.66 -0.41
N LEU A 113 20.41 -16.69 0.19
CA LEU A 113 19.87 -18.05 0.18
C LEU A 113 18.49 -18.16 0.86
N ARG A 114 18.05 -17.15 1.62
CA ARG A 114 16.66 -17.07 2.11
C ARG A 114 15.64 -16.99 0.97
N ASP A 115 15.98 -16.33 -0.14
CA ASP A 115 15.12 -16.28 -1.33
C ASP A 115 14.94 -17.68 -1.93
N VAL A 116 16.00 -18.48 -1.93
CA VAL A 116 16.01 -19.85 -2.44
C VAL A 116 15.25 -20.79 -1.50
N ALA A 117 15.35 -20.57 -0.19
CA ALA A 117 14.54 -21.29 0.79
C ALA A 117 13.05 -20.97 0.65
N ARG A 118 12.68 -19.70 0.37
CA ARG A 118 11.30 -19.32 0.02
C ARG A 118 10.83 -19.97 -1.28
N TYR A 119 11.68 -19.98 -2.31
CA TYR A 119 11.39 -20.66 -3.57
C TYR A 119 11.02 -22.12 -3.34
N ARG A 120 11.78 -22.85 -2.52
CA ARG A 120 11.48 -24.25 -2.17
C ARG A 120 10.08 -24.41 -1.57
N LEU A 121 9.73 -23.57 -0.60
CA LEU A 121 8.42 -23.64 0.07
C LEU A 121 7.28 -23.39 -0.92
N ILE A 122 7.40 -22.33 -1.72
CA ILE A 122 6.39 -21.96 -2.72
C ILE A 122 6.26 -23.04 -3.79
N TYR A 123 7.38 -23.63 -4.23
CA TYR A 123 7.39 -24.69 -5.24
C TYR A 123 6.60 -25.90 -4.78
N ASN A 124 6.91 -26.41 -3.58
CA ASN A 124 6.23 -27.59 -3.03
C ASN A 124 4.74 -27.30 -2.84
N TRP A 125 4.40 -26.11 -2.36
CA TRP A 125 3.00 -25.71 -2.19
C TRP A 125 2.24 -25.67 -3.51
N TYR A 126 2.79 -25.09 -4.58
CA TYR A 126 2.13 -25.08 -5.89
C TYR A 126 1.93 -26.48 -6.43
N TYR A 127 2.98 -27.31 -6.35
CA TYR A 127 2.93 -28.68 -6.84
C TYR A 127 1.76 -29.45 -6.21
N ASP A 128 1.65 -29.39 -4.86
CA ASP A 128 0.58 -30.06 -4.11
C ASP A 128 -0.80 -29.42 -4.36
N THR A 129 -0.83 -28.11 -4.61
CA THR A 129 -2.07 -27.35 -4.75
C THR A 129 -2.72 -27.55 -6.12
N PHE A 130 -1.94 -27.74 -7.18
CA PHE A 130 -2.51 -27.99 -8.52
C PHE A 130 -3.39 -29.25 -8.54
N ASP A 131 -3.05 -30.27 -7.75
CA ASP A 131 -3.91 -31.46 -7.60
C ASP A 131 -5.22 -31.14 -6.88
N LYS A 132 -5.17 -30.31 -5.83
CA LYS A 132 -6.33 -29.94 -5.01
C LYS A 132 -7.31 -29.00 -5.73
N ARG A 133 -6.85 -28.27 -6.74
CA ARG A 133 -7.67 -27.33 -7.51
C ARG A 133 -8.39 -27.96 -8.70
N GLU A 134 -8.25 -29.28 -8.87
CA GLU A 134 -8.76 -30.05 -10.02
C GLU A 134 -8.21 -29.55 -11.37
N THR A 135 -7.04 -28.90 -11.36
CA THR A 135 -6.40 -28.41 -12.57
C THR A 135 -5.78 -29.59 -13.32
N GLN A 136 -6.32 -29.93 -14.50
CA GLN A 136 -5.81 -31.03 -15.34
C GLN A 136 -4.49 -30.63 -16.03
N LEU A 137 -3.40 -30.63 -15.26
CA LEU A 137 -2.03 -30.42 -15.75
C LEU A 137 -1.29 -31.75 -15.82
N SER A 138 -0.49 -31.96 -16.87
CA SER A 138 0.44 -33.07 -16.93
C SER A 138 1.51 -32.92 -15.85
N SER A 139 2.08 -34.04 -15.36
CA SER A 139 3.09 -34.00 -14.28
C SER A 139 4.27 -33.09 -14.62
N ARG A 140 4.74 -33.11 -15.88
CA ARG A 140 5.82 -32.23 -16.35
C ARG A 140 5.40 -30.76 -16.35
N LYS A 141 4.17 -30.43 -16.76
CA LYS A 141 3.65 -29.06 -16.75
C LYS A 141 3.49 -28.53 -15.32
N LYS A 142 3.03 -29.36 -14.38
CA LYS A 142 2.98 -29.01 -12.94
C LYS A 142 4.36 -28.63 -12.39
N ILE A 143 5.39 -29.42 -12.70
CA ILE A 143 6.77 -29.15 -12.26
C ILE A 143 7.27 -27.83 -12.84
N LEU A 144 7.00 -27.60 -14.13
CA LEU A 144 7.40 -26.40 -14.84
C LEU A 144 6.72 -25.14 -14.27
N GLU A 145 5.39 -25.14 -14.18
CA GLU A 145 4.62 -23.99 -13.70
C GLU A 145 4.90 -23.69 -12.23
N SER A 146 5.01 -24.71 -11.38
CA SER A 146 5.40 -24.53 -9.96
C SER A 146 6.77 -23.85 -9.85
N GLY A 147 7.73 -24.22 -10.71
CA GLY A 147 9.05 -23.60 -10.73
C GLY A 147 9.02 -22.15 -11.22
N ILE A 148 8.35 -21.87 -12.34
CA ILE A 148 8.24 -20.52 -12.90
C ILE A 148 7.52 -19.58 -11.92
N LEU A 149 6.37 -19.98 -11.38
CA LEU A 149 5.60 -19.17 -10.44
C LEU A 149 6.40 -18.88 -9.15
N SER A 150 7.19 -19.85 -8.69
CA SER A 150 8.05 -19.67 -7.51
C SER A 150 9.18 -18.66 -7.76
N LEU A 151 9.78 -18.64 -8.96
CA LEU A 151 10.74 -17.60 -9.34
C LEU A 151 10.07 -16.24 -9.45
N MET A 152 8.88 -16.18 -10.05
CA MET A 152 8.11 -14.95 -10.16
C MET A 152 7.83 -14.33 -8.79
N LEU A 153 7.32 -15.13 -7.86
CA LEU A 153 7.06 -14.68 -6.49
C LEU A 153 8.32 -14.23 -5.76
N CYS A 154 9.42 -14.96 -5.88
CA CYS A 154 10.64 -14.61 -5.15
C CYS A 154 11.38 -13.39 -5.73
N TYR A 155 11.29 -13.15 -7.04
CA TYR A 155 12.17 -12.20 -7.73
C TYR A 155 11.42 -11.18 -8.60
N TYR A 156 10.47 -11.59 -9.44
CA TYR A 156 9.80 -10.69 -10.40
C TYR A 156 9.00 -9.58 -9.73
N PHE A 157 8.22 -9.91 -8.69
CA PHE A 157 7.39 -8.93 -7.98
C PHE A 157 8.19 -7.91 -7.15
N ARG A 158 9.51 -8.11 -7.02
CA ARG A 158 10.41 -7.12 -6.41
C ARG A 158 10.78 -5.98 -7.36
N LEU A 159 10.67 -6.23 -8.66
CA LEU A 159 11.07 -5.30 -9.71
C LEU A 159 10.06 -4.16 -9.82
N ARG A 160 10.57 -2.96 -10.09
CA ARG A 160 9.87 -1.70 -9.91
C ARG A 160 9.16 -1.27 -11.19
N SER A 161 9.92 -1.29 -12.28
CA SER A 161 9.46 -0.77 -13.56
C SER A 161 9.01 -1.89 -14.49
N SER A 162 8.16 -1.52 -15.46
CA SER A 162 7.79 -2.43 -16.54
C SER A 162 9.03 -2.90 -17.31
N ALA A 163 10.01 -2.02 -17.53
CA ALA A 163 11.26 -2.33 -18.22
C ALA A 163 12.09 -3.39 -17.47
N GLU A 164 12.25 -3.24 -16.15
CA GLU A 164 12.94 -4.24 -15.32
C GLU A 164 12.23 -5.58 -15.36
N LYS A 165 10.89 -5.59 -15.23
CA LYS A 165 10.05 -6.79 -15.32
C LYS A 165 10.23 -7.49 -16.67
N THR A 166 10.22 -6.76 -17.79
CA THR A 166 10.47 -7.30 -19.13
C THR A 166 11.90 -7.86 -19.27
N ASN A 167 12.90 -7.15 -18.76
CA ASN A 167 14.30 -7.60 -18.80
C ASN A 167 14.49 -8.90 -18.02
N TYR A 168 13.87 -9.02 -16.85
CA TYR A 168 13.90 -10.24 -16.05
C TYR A 168 13.27 -11.42 -16.76
N ILE A 169 12.10 -11.22 -17.38
CA ILE A 169 11.45 -12.29 -18.14
C ILE A 169 12.32 -12.74 -19.32
N ASN A 170 12.90 -11.80 -20.06
CA ASN A 170 13.82 -12.13 -21.17
C ASN A 170 15.06 -12.88 -20.69
N MET A 171 15.59 -12.52 -19.53
CA MET A 171 16.69 -13.24 -18.88
C MET A 171 16.27 -14.67 -18.51
N LEU A 172 15.09 -14.87 -17.91
CA LEU A 172 14.59 -16.20 -17.58
C LEU A 172 14.46 -17.09 -18.82
N LYS A 173 13.84 -16.58 -19.90
CA LYS A 173 13.68 -17.30 -21.18
C LYS A 173 15.02 -17.81 -21.71
N LYS A 174 16.05 -16.94 -21.72
CA LYS A 174 17.42 -17.32 -22.14
C LYS A 174 18.06 -18.35 -21.22
N SER A 175 17.90 -18.19 -19.91
CA SER A 175 18.56 -19.04 -18.90
C SER A 175 18.01 -20.47 -18.81
N MET A 176 16.74 -20.65 -19.19
CA MET A 176 16.03 -21.92 -19.06
C MET A 176 16.02 -22.76 -20.34
N LEU A 177 16.51 -22.23 -21.47
CA LEU A 177 16.60 -22.91 -22.76
C LEU A 177 15.29 -23.66 -23.11
N PHE A 178 14.15 -22.99 -22.99
CA PHE A 178 12.87 -23.55 -23.41
C PHE A 178 12.85 -23.64 -24.94
N ASN A 179 13.29 -24.77 -25.49
CA ASN A 179 13.42 -24.97 -26.93
C ASN A 179 12.07 -24.96 -27.70
N GLU A 180 10.92 -24.84 -27.02
CA GLU A 180 9.60 -25.05 -27.65
C GLU A 180 8.49 -24.07 -27.22
N THR A 181 8.77 -23.02 -26.44
CA THR A 181 7.67 -22.18 -25.87
C THR A 181 7.51 -20.84 -26.56
N ASN A 182 6.25 -20.49 -26.85
CA ASN A 182 5.78 -19.17 -27.29
C ASN A 182 6.48 -18.03 -26.53
N GLU A 183 6.80 -16.93 -27.22
CA GLU A 183 7.46 -15.75 -26.65
C GLU A 183 6.75 -15.22 -25.40
N LYS A 184 5.45 -15.44 -25.21
CA LYS A 184 4.68 -14.95 -24.05
C LYS A 184 4.33 -16.02 -23.01
N PHE A 185 4.94 -17.21 -23.09
CA PHE A 185 4.55 -18.37 -22.27
C PHE A 185 4.65 -18.12 -20.75
N ILE A 186 5.73 -17.48 -20.31
CA ILE A 186 5.98 -17.19 -18.89
C ILE A 186 4.92 -16.20 -18.35
N GLU A 187 4.63 -15.15 -19.11
CA GLU A 187 3.60 -14.16 -18.83
C GLU A 187 2.21 -14.80 -18.77
N GLN A 188 1.92 -15.72 -19.69
CA GLN A 188 0.65 -16.45 -19.75
C GLN A 188 0.45 -17.34 -18.53
N ILE A 189 1.47 -18.07 -18.07
CA ILE A 189 1.37 -18.88 -16.83
C ILE A 189 0.99 -17.98 -15.66
N LEU A 190 1.70 -16.85 -15.50
CA LEU A 190 1.43 -15.93 -14.41
C LEU A 190 0.01 -15.35 -14.49
N GLN A 191 -0.39 -14.90 -15.68
CA GLN A 191 -1.69 -14.32 -15.90
C GLN A 191 -2.82 -15.32 -15.65
N GLN A 192 -2.70 -16.56 -16.13
CA GLN A 192 -3.67 -17.62 -15.92
C GLN A 192 -3.85 -17.94 -14.43
N GLU A 193 -2.75 -18.09 -13.70
CA GLU A 193 -2.79 -18.36 -12.26
C GLU A 193 -3.42 -17.18 -11.48
N GLN A 194 -3.08 -15.94 -11.83
CA GLN A 194 -3.69 -14.75 -11.24
C GLN A 194 -5.19 -14.67 -11.54
N ASP A 195 -5.60 -14.92 -12.79
CA ASP A 195 -7.01 -14.91 -13.23
C ASP A 195 -7.81 -16.00 -12.51
N GLU A 196 -7.26 -17.21 -12.36
CA GLU A 196 -7.91 -18.29 -11.64
C GLU A 196 -8.17 -17.90 -10.18
N LEU A 197 -7.15 -17.36 -9.49
CA LEU A 197 -7.28 -16.90 -8.12
C LEU A 197 -8.34 -15.80 -7.98
N ILE A 198 -8.28 -14.78 -8.84
CA ILE A 198 -9.21 -13.64 -8.81
C ILE A 198 -10.65 -14.08 -9.08
N LYS A 199 -10.84 -15.06 -9.98
CA LYS A 199 -12.15 -15.64 -10.30
C LYS A 199 -12.78 -16.34 -9.09
N ARG A 200 -11.97 -17.01 -8.26
CA ARG A 200 -12.42 -17.67 -7.03
C ARG A 200 -12.78 -16.68 -5.91
N MET A 201 -12.17 -15.48 -5.91
CA MET A 201 -12.49 -14.42 -4.94
C MET A 201 -13.85 -13.75 -5.28
N LYS A 202 -14.91 -14.22 -4.63
CA LYS A 202 -16.29 -13.72 -4.83
C LYS A 202 -16.61 -12.50 -3.95
N GLU A 203 -16.01 -12.41 -2.77
CA GLU A 203 -16.26 -11.32 -1.81
C GLU A 203 -15.37 -10.11 -2.14
N LYS A 204 -15.91 -9.13 -2.88
CA LYS A 204 -15.22 -7.88 -3.25
C LYS A 204 -16.14 -6.69 -2.97
N PRO A 205 -15.64 -5.59 -2.37
CA PRO A 205 -16.44 -4.39 -2.20
C PRO A 205 -16.94 -3.86 -3.55
N MET A 206 -18.17 -3.35 -3.60
CA MET A 206 -18.73 -2.73 -4.79
C MET A 206 -17.83 -1.58 -5.29
N GLY A 207 -17.67 -1.47 -6.61
CA GLY A 207 -16.80 -0.45 -7.23
C GLY A 207 -15.31 -0.75 -7.18
N THR A 208 -14.92 -1.95 -6.76
CA THR A 208 -13.52 -2.37 -6.75
C THR A 208 -13.07 -2.83 -8.13
N ALA A 209 -12.18 -2.08 -8.77
CA ALA A 209 -11.51 -2.48 -10.00
C ALA A 209 -10.33 -3.41 -9.73
N ILE A 210 -10.30 -4.56 -10.40
CA ILE A 210 -9.13 -5.45 -10.38
C ILE A 210 -8.08 -4.97 -11.39
N ASN A 211 -7.48 -3.82 -11.09
CA ASN A 211 -6.34 -3.30 -11.83
C ASN A 211 -5.07 -4.12 -11.55
N ARG A 212 -3.99 -3.84 -12.29
CA ARG A 212 -2.73 -4.58 -12.19
C ARG A 212 -2.16 -4.58 -10.77
N ALA A 213 -2.19 -3.44 -10.08
CA ALA A 213 -1.68 -3.33 -8.72
C ALA A 213 -2.47 -4.20 -7.73
N LEU A 214 -3.81 -4.16 -7.78
CA LEU A 214 -4.64 -5.01 -6.91
C LEU A 214 -4.46 -6.50 -7.24
N ARG A 215 -4.37 -6.85 -8.52
CA ARG A 215 -4.10 -8.22 -8.99
C ARG A 215 -2.79 -8.77 -8.43
N ASP A 216 -1.70 -8.01 -8.56
CA ASP A 216 -0.39 -8.40 -8.02
C ASP A 216 -0.41 -8.51 -6.49
N ASN A 217 -1.03 -7.53 -5.80
CA ASN A 217 -1.17 -7.54 -4.35
C ASN A 217 -1.93 -8.78 -3.85
N LEU A 218 -3.08 -9.10 -4.47
CA LEU A 218 -3.89 -10.27 -4.09
C LEU A 218 -3.11 -11.57 -4.30
N PHE A 219 -2.47 -11.71 -5.45
CA PHE A 219 -1.72 -12.90 -5.82
C PHE A 219 -0.57 -13.17 -4.86
N VAL A 220 0.31 -12.19 -4.68
CA VAL A 220 1.49 -12.35 -3.83
C VAL A 220 1.10 -12.58 -2.38
N MET A 221 0.17 -11.79 -1.83
CA MET A 221 -0.24 -11.94 -0.43
C MET A 221 -0.94 -13.27 -0.18
N PHE A 222 -1.78 -13.74 -1.10
CA PHE A 222 -2.46 -15.03 -0.95
C PHE A 222 -1.45 -16.17 -0.78
N VAL A 223 -0.46 -16.24 -1.67
CA VAL A 223 0.56 -17.30 -1.62
C VAL A 223 1.44 -17.15 -0.38
N CYS A 224 1.84 -15.92 -0.05
CA CYS A 224 2.71 -15.66 1.11
C CYS A 224 2.03 -16.02 2.44
N ILE A 225 0.77 -15.60 2.64
CA ILE A 225 0.01 -15.86 3.87
C ILE A 225 -0.14 -17.37 4.09
N LEU A 226 -0.58 -18.10 3.07
CA LEU A 226 -0.81 -19.55 3.19
C LEU A 226 0.47 -20.34 3.44
N ASN A 227 1.61 -19.86 2.93
CA ASN A 227 2.92 -20.47 3.15
C ASN A 227 3.65 -19.92 4.38
N ARG A 228 3.01 -19.03 5.17
CA ARG A 228 3.63 -18.33 6.31
C ARG A 228 4.95 -17.63 5.93
N ILE A 229 5.03 -17.16 4.70
CA ILE A 229 6.16 -16.35 4.22
C ILE A 229 5.85 -14.89 4.55
N PRO A 230 6.69 -14.21 5.35
CA PRO A 230 6.49 -12.79 5.62
C PRO A 230 6.54 -11.99 4.32
N VAL A 231 5.58 -11.08 4.12
CA VAL A 231 5.52 -10.22 2.93
C VAL A 231 5.46 -8.74 3.31
N ILE A 232 6.23 -7.92 2.60
CA ILE A 232 6.24 -6.46 2.74
C ILE A 232 5.77 -5.85 1.42
N LEU A 233 4.67 -5.10 1.45
CA LEU A 233 4.13 -4.36 0.31
C LEU A 233 4.59 -2.90 0.41
N CYS A 234 5.20 -2.39 -0.65
CA CYS A 234 5.67 -1.02 -0.72
C CYS A 234 5.14 -0.34 -1.98
N GLY A 235 4.55 0.84 -1.80
CA GLY A 235 4.12 1.69 -2.91
C GLY A 235 3.36 2.90 -2.40
N LYS A 236 2.94 3.79 -3.32
CA LYS A 236 2.29 5.05 -2.96
C LYS A 236 0.95 4.83 -2.22
N PRO A 237 0.47 5.83 -1.47
CA PRO A 237 -0.89 5.82 -0.95
C PRO A 237 -1.90 5.59 -2.07
N GLY A 238 -2.89 4.73 -1.84
CA GLY A 238 -3.92 4.42 -2.84
C GLY A 238 -3.60 3.25 -3.80
N CYS A 239 -2.43 2.62 -3.74
CA CYS A 239 -2.09 1.43 -4.55
C CYS A 239 -2.77 0.12 -4.07
N SER A 240 -4.00 0.18 -3.55
CA SER A 240 -4.84 -0.97 -3.17
C SER A 240 -4.22 -2.00 -2.21
N LYS A 241 -3.27 -1.59 -1.36
CA LYS A 241 -2.54 -2.47 -0.42
C LYS A 241 -3.46 -3.01 0.68
N THR A 242 -4.07 -2.10 1.45
CA THR A 242 -5.00 -2.44 2.54
C THR A 242 -6.28 -3.11 2.02
N LEU A 243 -6.78 -2.69 0.86
CA LEU A 243 -7.95 -3.30 0.20
C LEU A 243 -7.71 -4.77 -0.14
N ALA A 244 -6.52 -5.10 -0.67
CA ALA A 244 -6.17 -6.47 -1.01
C ALA A 244 -6.17 -7.40 0.22
N ILE A 245 -5.74 -6.89 1.40
CA ILE A 245 -5.79 -7.65 2.66
C ILE A 245 -7.25 -7.92 3.07
N GLN A 246 -8.12 -6.91 2.96
CA GLN A 246 -9.54 -7.05 3.28
C GLN A 246 -10.22 -8.10 2.39
N ILE A 247 -9.92 -8.11 1.09
CA ILE A 247 -10.46 -9.09 0.14
C ILE A 247 -9.96 -10.51 0.47
N ILE A 248 -8.68 -10.69 0.79
CA ILE A 248 -8.16 -12.02 1.14
C ILE A 248 -8.85 -12.57 2.40
N ILE A 249 -8.97 -11.74 3.45
CA ILE A 249 -9.61 -12.14 4.71
C ILE A 249 -11.11 -12.38 4.53
N SER A 250 -11.80 -11.60 3.70
CA SER A 250 -13.24 -11.78 3.45
C SER A 250 -13.55 -13.07 2.67
N ASN A 251 -12.60 -13.55 1.85
CA ASN A 251 -12.76 -14.76 1.05
C ASN A 251 -12.25 -16.05 1.76
N LEU A 252 -11.22 -15.96 2.61
CA LEU A 252 -10.65 -17.10 3.32
C LEU A 252 -11.23 -17.26 4.73
N LYS A 253 -12.47 -17.76 4.77
CA LYS A 253 -13.24 -18.00 6.00
C LYS A 253 -13.30 -19.49 6.38
N GLY A 254 -12.33 -20.28 5.92
CA GLY A 254 -12.34 -21.73 6.04
C GLY A 254 -13.62 -22.34 5.49
N LYS A 255 -14.27 -23.22 6.25
CA LYS A 255 -15.53 -23.90 5.84
C LYS A 255 -16.68 -22.95 5.48
N LYS A 256 -16.64 -21.69 5.90
CA LYS A 256 -17.64 -20.67 5.59
C LYS A 256 -17.37 -19.89 4.29
N SER A 257 -16.32 -20.26 3.54
CA SER A 257 -15.97 -19.60 2.28
C SER A 257 -16.97 -19.97 1.17
N ASN A 258 -17.17 -19.06 0.21
CA ASN A 258 -18.11 -19.26 -0.92
C ASN A 258 -17.50 -20.02 -2.12
N ASP A 259 -16.23 -20.40 -2.03
CA ASP A 259 -15.50 -21.16 -3.04
C ASP A 259 -15.06 -22.51 -2.46
N SER A 260 -15.22 -23.58 -3.24
CA SER A 260 -14.98 -24.96 -2.79
C SER A 260 -13.52 -25.22 -2.43
N TYR A 261 -12.57 -24.60 -3.14
CA TYR A 261 -11.16 -24.70 -2.82
C TYR A 261 -10.82 -23.89 -1.57
N PHE A 262 -11.37 -22.68 -1.42
CA PHE A 262 -11.17 -21.87 -0.20
C PHE A 262 -11.78 -22.52 1.07
N GLN A 263 -12.79 -23.37 0.94
CA GLN A 263 -13.32 -24.18 2.05
C GLN A 263 -12.34 -25.24 2.59
N GLN A 264 -11.29 -25.57 1.82
CA GLN A 264 -10.22 -26.48 2.24
C GLN A 264 -9.05 -25.74 2.90
N LEU A 265 -9.01 -24.42 2.78
CA LEU A 265 -7.96 -23.56 3.34
C LEU A 265 -8.31 -23.11 4.77
N PRO A 266 -7.32 -22.64 5.55
CA PRO A 266 -7.57 -22.13 6.90
C PRO A 266 -8.44 -20.86 6.89
N GLU A 267 -9.15 -20.64 7.99
CA GLU A 267 -9.85 -19.38 8.25
C GLU A 267 -8.86 -18.33 8.74
N LEU A 268 -8.78 -17.20 8.05
CA LEU A 268 -7.85 -16.14 8.39
C LEU A 268 -8.41 -15.21 9.46
N ILE A 269 -7.59 -14.89 10.47
CA ILE A 269 -7.92 -13.89 11.49
C ILE A 269 -6.88 -12.77 11.47
N ALA A 270 -7.30 -11.57 11.10
CA ALA A 270 -6.40 -10.40 11.14
C ALA A 270 -6.11 -9.95 12.57
N VAL A 271 -4.81 -9.92 12.90
CA VAL A 271 -4.25 -9.26 14.08
C VAL A 271 -3.55 -8.00 13.59
N SER A 272 -4.29 -6.91 13.45
CA SER A 272 -3.73 -5.68 12.89
C SER A 272 -2.98 -4.86 13.93
N TYR A 273 -1.92 -4.20 13.47
CA TYR A 273 -1.10 -3.28 14.23
C TYR A 273 -0.72 -2.11 13.32
N GLN A 274 -0.66 -0.90 13.87
CA GLN A 274 -0.35 0.32 13.12
C GLN A 274 0.98 0.86 13.61
N GLY A 275 1.92 1.07 12.69
CA GLY A 275 3.21 1.68 12.97
C GLY A 275 3.09 3.18 13.25
N THR A 276 3.89 3.65 14.22
CA THR A 276 4.02 5.06 14.61
C THR A 276 5.48 5.37 14.89
N LYS A 277 5.85 6.66 14.90
CA LYS A 277 7.21 7.12 15.24
C LYS A 277 7.59 6.83 16.71
N SER A 278 6.61 6.57 17.58
CA SER A 278 6.80 6.22 19.00
C SER A 278 6.74 4.72 19.30
N CYS A 279 6.65 3.87 18.28
CA CYS A 279 6.60 2.41 18.44
C CYS A 279 7.80 1.85 19.21
N LYS A 280 7.55 0.89 20.12
CA LYS A 280 8.59 0.19 20.89
C LYS A 280 8.57 -1.31 20.58
N SER A 281 9.62 -2.02 20.99
CA SER A 281 9.75 -3.46 20.74
C SER A 281 8.65 -4.27 21.44
N GLU A 282 8.26 -3.84 22.65
CA GLU A 282 7.30 -4.53 23.50
C GLU A 282 5.90 -4.55 22.87
N SER A 283 5.50 -3.47 22.19
CA SER A 283 4.19 -3.42 21.53
C SER A 283 4.09 -4.40 20.36
N ILE A 284 5.18 -4.58 19.61
CA ILE A 284 5.25 -5.59 18.54
C ILE A 284 5.18 -6.99 19.16
N GLN A 285 5.89 -7.26 20.26
CA GLN A 285 5.82 -8.56 20.94
C GLN A 285 4.39 -8.89 21.40
N MET A 286 3.67 -7.91 21.97
CA MET A 286 2.27 -8.10 22.36
C MET A 286 1.37 -8.47 21.17
N VAL A 287 1.66 -7.99 19.96
CA VAL A 287 0.93 -8.37 18.74
C VAL A 287 1.16 -9.85 18.40
N PHE A 288 2.40 -10.32 18.48
CA PHE A 288 2.73 -11.74 18.30
C PHE A 288 2.10 -12.62 19.38
N GLU A 289 2.07 -12.15 20.64
CA GLU A 289 1.36 -12.86 21.72
C GLU A 289 -0.15 -12.94 21.49
N ARG A 290 -0.78 -11.87 20.96
CA ARG A 290 -2.20 -11.91 20.55
C ARG A 290 -2.43 -12.91 19.41
N ALA A 291 -1.56 -12.93 18.41
CA ALA A 291 -1.62 -13.93 17.33
C ALA A 291 -1.48 -15.35 17.88
N LYS A 292 -0.57 -15.57 18.83
CA LYS A 292 -0.42 -16.85 19.52
C LYS A 292 -1.71 -17.28 20.23
N LYS A 293 -2.38 -16.38 20.97
CA LYS A 293 -3.65 -16.69 21.64
C LYS A 293 -4.74 -17.16 20.66
N TYR A 294 -4.81 -16.59 19.46
CA TYR A 294 -5.74 -17.06 18.44
C TYR A 294 -5.37 -18.43 17.89
N SER A 295 -4.07 -18.72 17.72
CA SER A 295 -3.59 -20.02 17.26
C SER A 295 -3.81 -21.12 18.30
N ASP A 296 -3.69 -20.80 19.59
CA ASP A 296 -3.86 -21.75 20.70
C ASP A 296 -5.34 -21.98 21.05
N ALA A 297 -6.24 -21.14 20.54
CA ALA A 297 -7.67 -21.30 20.76
C ALA A 297 -8.18 -22.57 20.07
N LYS A 298 -8.79 -23.48 20.85
CA LYS A 298 -9.43 -24.69 20.32
C LYS A 298 -10.64 -24.30 19.46
N ALA A 299 -10.45 -24.20 18.16
CA ALA A 299 -11.51 -23.97 17.19
C ALA A 299 -11.84 -25.27 16.43
N GLN A 300 -13.07 -25.37 15.92
CA GLN A 300 -13.49 -26.46 15.02
C GLN A 300 -12.83 -26.35 13.62
N THR A 301 -12.31 -25.18 13.27
CA THR A 301 -11.64 -24.86 12.01
C THR A 301 -10.16 -24.56 12.25
N GLU A 302 -9.29 -24.89 11.28
CA GLU A 302 -7.88 -24.48 11.31
C GLU A 302 -7.83 -22.95 11.16
N LEU A 303 -7.57 -22.25 12.26
CA LEU A 303 -7.41 -20.81 12.29
C LEU A 303 -5.96 -20.44 11.96
N LEU A 304 -5.77 -19.54 11.01
CA LEU A 304 -4.47 -18.94 10.72
C LEU A 304 -4.49 -17.45 11.08
N PRO A 305 -3.88 -17.07 12.22
CA PRO A 305 -3.67 -15.67 12.55
C PRO A 305 -2.75 -15.00 11.51
N VAL A 306 -3.15 -13.83 11.04
CA VAL A 306 -2.38 -13.00 10.10
C VAL A 306 -2.10 -11.66 10.76
N ILE A 307 -0.84 -11.42 11.09
CA ILE A 307 -0.38 -10.12 11.59
C ILE A 307 -0.35 -9.15 10.41
N VAL A 308 -1.14 -8.08 10.52
CA VAL A 308 -1.22 -7.01 9.51
C VAL A 308 -0.56 -5.77 10.10
N PHE A 309 0.68 -5.50 9.71
CA PHE A 309 1.46 -4.37 10.19
C PHE A 309 1.35 -3.21 9.20
N ASP A 310 0.41 -2.31 9.44
CA ASP A 310 0.23 -1.11 8.62
C ASP A 310 1.26 -0.04 8.98
N GLU A 311 1.69 0.76 8.00
CA GLU A 311 2.70 1.82 8.16
C GLU A 311 3.99 1.37 8.88
N ILE A 312 4.52 0.18 8.55
CA ILE A 312 5.76 -0.33 9.15
C ILE A 312 6.96 0.62 8.94
N GLY A 313 6.93 1.40 7.85
CA GLY A 313 7.91 2.44 7.57
C GLY A 313 8.01 3.47 8.69
N LEU A 314 6.89 3.90 9.29
CA LEU A 314 6.89 4.87 10.40
C LEU A 314 7.57 4.29 11.64
N ALA A 315 7.40 2.98 11.88
CA ALA A 315 8.05 2.29 12.98
C ALA A 315 9.57 2.15 12.75
N GLU A 316 10.04 2.10 11.50
CA GLU A 316 11.48 2.12 11.19
C GLU A 316 12.14 3.44 11.57
N LEU A 317 11.42 4.56 11.46
CA LEU A 317 11.89 5.89 11.85
C LEU A 317 11.92 6.10 13.38
N SER A 318 11.41 5.14 14.15
CA SER A 318 11.37 5.26 15.60
C SER A 318 12.77 5.20 16.21
N PRO A 319 13.11 6.09 17.18
CA PRO A 319 14.41 6.06 17.85
C PRO A 319 14.63 4.78 18.67
N TYR A 320 13.57 4.03 19.00
CA TYR A 320 13.64 2.80 19.78
C TYR A 320 14.05 1.56 18.97
N ASN A 321 14.18 1.69 17.63
CA ASN A 321 14.51 0.60 16.71
C ASN A 321 13.65 -0.68 16.94
N PRO A 322 12.31 -0.55 16.93
CA PRO A 322 11.40 -1.60 17.39
C PRO A 322 11.39 -2.83 16.47
N LEU A 323 11.72 -2.65 15.19
CA LEU A 323 11.66 -3.71 14.18
C LEU A 323 12.70 -4.82 14.36
N LYS A 324 13.70 -4.64 15.24
CA LYS A 324 14.69 -5.68 15.57
C LYS A 324 14.06 -6.96 16.09
N VAL A 325 12.92 -6.87 16.79
CA VAL A 325 12.17 -8.04 17.29
C VAL A 325 11.76 -8.97 16.15
N LEU A 326 11.46 -8.42 14.97
CA LEU A 326 11.05 -9.19 13.80
C LEU A 326 12.13 -10.13 13.30
N HIS A 327 13.42 -9.90 13.62
CA HIS A 327 14.49 -10.79 13.21
C HIS A 327 14.36 -12.19 13.77
N LYS A 328 13.78 -12.34 14.96
CA LYS A 328 13.55 -13.66 15.58
C LYS A 328 12.29 -14.30 15.03
N GLU A 329 11.22 -13.51 14.94
CA GLU A 329 9.87 -14.00 14.65
C GLU A 329 9.63 -14.31 13.16
N LEU A 330 10.38 -13.67 12.25
CA LEU A 330 10.17 -13.78 10.80
C LEU A 330 11.22 -14.64 10.06
N GLU A 331 12.09 -15.37 10.77
CA GLU A 331 12.93 -16.35 10.07
C GLU A 331 12.07 -17.48 9.50
N ILE A 332 12.42 -17.96 8.31
CA ILE A 332 11.61 -18.90 7.51
C ILE A 332 11.24 -20.17 8.31
N GLU A 333 12.15 -20.64 9.16
CA GLU A 333 11.97 -21.84 9.96
C GLU A 333 11.08 -21.62 11.19
N ASN A 334 10.94 -20.38 11.65
CA ASN A 334 10.25 -20.01 12.89
C ASN A 334 8.92 -19.29 12.65
N CYS A 335 8.60 -18.91 11.40
CA CYS A 335 7.41 -18.12 11.10
C CYS A 335 6.13 -18.96 11.26
N LYS A 336 5.42 -18.74 12.37
CA LYS A 336 4.21 -19.51 12.74
C LYS A 336 2.91 -18.91 12.20
N TYR A 337 2.90 -17.60 11.95
CA TYR A 337 1.72 -16.83 11.60
C TYR A 337 1.86 -16.27 10.19
N GLY A 338 0.74 -15.91 9.55
CA GLY A 338 0.81 -15.02 8.41
C GLY A 338 1.37 -13.66 8.84
N PHE A 339 2.26 -13.07 8.07
CA PHE A 339 2.78 -11.72 8.35
C PHE A 339 2.74 -10.89 7.08
N VAL A 340 1.97 -9.81 7.11
CA VAL A 340 1.85 -8.84 6.03
C VAL A 340 2.18 -7.47 6.59
N ALA A 341 3.16 -6.80 6.02
CA ALA A 341 3.48 -5.42 6.37
C ALA A 341 3.28 -4.49 5.18
N ILE A 342 2.75 -3.30 5.45
CA ILE A 342 2.46 -2.28 4.45
C ILE A 342 3.33 -1.07 4.75
N SER A 343 3.97 -0.53 3.72
CA SER A 343 4.76 0.69 3.81
C SER A 343 4.50 1.60 2.62
N ASN A 344 4.63 2.90 2.83
CA ASN A 344 4.66 3.89 1.76
C ASN A 344 6.08 4.17 1.26
N TRP A 345 7.12 3.65 1.93
CA TRP A 345 8.51 3.74 1.49
C TRP A 345 9.27 2.44 1.73
N ARG A 346 10.38 2.30 1.02
CA ARG A 346 11.23 1.13 1.11
C ARG A 346 11.95 1.08 2.47
N LEU A 347 11.94 -0.09 3.10
CA LEU A 347 12.69 -0.34 4.33
C LEU A 347 14.17 -0.64 4.03
N ASP A 348 15.02 -0.68 5.05
CA ASP A 348 16.41 -1.11 4.86
C ASP A 348 16.55 -2.59 4.43
N ALA A 349 17.73 -2.95 3.90
CA ALA A 349 18.00 -4.29 3.38
C ALA A 349 17.97 -5.39 4.48
N SER A 350 18.32 -5.06 5.73
CA SER A 350 18.35 -6.04 6.82
C SER A 350 16.96 -6.53 7.21
N LYS A 351 15.94 -5.67 7.14
CA LYS A 351 14.54 -6.06 7.36
C LYS A 351 13.97 -6.73 6.12
N MET A 352 14.25 -6.19 4.92
CA MET A 352 13.71 -6.72 3.67
C MET A 352 14.15 -8.15 3.35
N ASN A 353 15.40 -8.56 3.65
CA ASN A 353 15.89 -9.90 3.31
C ASN A 353 15.15 -11.05 4.01
N ARG A 354 14.42 -10.76 5.10
CA ARG A 354 13.61 -11.73 5.86
C ARG A 354 12.20 -11.91 5.29
N ALA A 355 11.77 -11.01 4.41
CA ALA A 355 10.46 -11.04 3.81
C ALA A 355 10.55 -11.16 2.28
N LEU A 356 9.47 -11.64 1.68
CA LEU A 356 9.20 -11.39 0.28
C LEU A 356 8.78 -9.92 0.13
N TYR A 357 9.34 -9.22 -0.84
CA TYR A 357 9.06 -7.82 -1.08
C TYR A 357 8.20 -7.68 -2.34
N LEU A 358 7.11 -6.93 -2.25
CA LEU A 358 6.27 -6.57 -3.38
C LEU A 358 6.40 -5.07 -3.64
N ALA A 359 6.90 -4.75 -4.83
CA ALA A 359 6.86 -3.43 -5.41
C ALA A 359 5.47 -3.18 -6.03
N CYS A 360 4.62 -2.43 -5.34
CA CYS A 360 3.33 -2.02 -5.89
C CYS A 360 3.59 -0.98 -7.00
N SER A 361 3.27 -1.35 -8.23
CA SER A 361 3.47 -0.50 -9.41
C SER A 361 2.56 0.72 -9.37
N ASP A 362 3.05 1.87 -9.84
CA ASP A 362 2.18 3.01 -10.16
C ASP A 362 1.20 2.62 -11.29
N PRO A 363 -0.05 3.11 -11.26
CA PRO A 363 -1.04 2.75 -12.27
C PRO A 363 -0.70 3.35 -13.63
N THR A 364 -0.96 2.59 -14.68
CA THR A 364 -0.94 3.12 -16.06
C THR A 364 -2.24 3.84 -16.40
N VAL A 365 -2.31 4.44 -17.59
CA VAL A 365 -3.55 5.04 -18.10
C VAL A 365 -4.67 3.98 -18.12
N GLU A 366 -4.35 2.76 -18.57
CA GLU A 366 -5.29 1.65 -18.64
C GLU A 366 -5.78 1.21 -17.25
N ASP A 367 -4.89 1.20 -16.25
CA ASP A 367 -5.25 0.91 -14.86
C ASP A 367 -6.23 1.97 -14.31
N LEU A 368 -6.02 3.26 -14.62
CA LEU A 368 -6.89 4.36 -14.21
C LEU A 368 -8.25 4.32 -14.91
N GLN A 369 -8.27 4.07 -16.22
CA GLN A 369 -9.49 3.88 -17.02
C GLN A 369 -10.32 2.72 -16.47
N LEU A 370 -9.72 1.55 -16.29
CA LEU A 370 -10.39 0.39 -15.71
C LEU A 370 -10.98 0.71 -14.33
N THR A 371 -10.23 1.47 -13.53
CA THR A 371 -10.69 1.91 -12.21
C THR A 371 -11.91 2.82 -12.32
N ALA A 372 -11.85 3.83 -13.18
CA ALA A 372 -12.94 4.77 -13.39
C ALA A 372 -14.20 4.08 -13.91
N THR A 373 -14.07 3.21 -14.91
CA THR A 373 -15.18 2.44 -15.50
C THR A 373 -15.83 1.51 -14.47
N THR A 374 -15.04 0.88 -13.59
CA THR A 374 -15.60 -0.02 -12.57
C THR A 374 -16.36 0.77 -11.48
N ILE A 375 -15.80 1.90 -11.03
CA ILE A 375 -16.49 2.80 -10.09
C ILE A 375 -17.82 3.26 -10.70
N HIS A 376 -17.80 3.71 -11.95
CA HIS A 376 -18.98 4.15 -12.67
C HIS A 376 -20.07 3.07 -12.74
N LYS A 377 -19.72 1.85 -13.15
CA LYS A 377 -20.66 0.71 -13.24
C LYS A 377 -21.24 0.32 -11.88
N SER A 378 -20.49 0.49 -10.79
CA SER A 378 -20.95 0.07 -9.47
C SER A 378 -21.98 0.98 -8.82
N ILE A 379 -21.95 2.27 -9.16
CA ILE A 379 -22.88 3.26 -8.59
C ILE A 379 -24.10 3.39 -9.50
N ASN A 380 -23.91 3.22 -10.82
CA ASN A 380 -24.96 3.36 -11.82
C ASN A 380 -25.49 1.98 -12.31
N GLU A 381 -26.09 1.19 -11.41
CA GLU A 381 -26.68 -0.12 -11.74
C GLU A 381 -27.82 -0.03 -12.76
N ASN A 382 -28.46 1.14 -12.89
CA ASN A 382 -29.49 1.42 -13.89
C ASN A 382 -28.85 2.19 -15.05
N GLN A 383 -28.80 1.57 -16.25
CA GLN A 383 -28.06 1.98 -17.46
C GLN A 383 -28.40 3.34 -18.08
N PHE A 384 -28.94 4.32 -17.35
CA PHE A 384 -29.46 5.55 -17.93
C PHE A 384 -28.38 6.52 -18.41
N ILE A 385 -27.14 6.45 -17.88
CA ILE A 385 -26.05 7.36 -18.28
C ILE A 385 -24.70 6.62 -18.24
N GLN A 386 -24.05 6.46 -19.39
CA GLN A 386 -22.66 6.01 -19.48
C GLN A 386 -21.75 7.22 -19.66
N LEU A 387 -20.82 7.43 -18.73
CA LEU A 387 -19.65 8.28 -19.01
C LEU A 387 -18.95 7.67 -20.23
N ASN A 388 -18.88 8.43 -21.33
CA ASN A 388 -18.22 7.98 -22.54
C ASN A 388 -16.74 7.69 -22.25
N ASP A 389 -16.17 6.73 -22.95
CA ASP A 389 -14.76 6.36 -22.87
C ASP A 389 -13.86 7.59 -23.10
N ASP A 390 -14.25 8.53 -23.98
CA ASP A 390 -13.51 9.78 -24.21
C ASP A 390 -13.33 10.62 -22.94
N VAL A 391 -14.37 10.72 -22.11
CA VAL A 391 -14.32 11.47 -20.84
C VAL A 391 -13.40 10.76 -19.85
N MET A 392 -13.54 9.44 -19.72
CA MET A 392 -12.69 8.65 -18.83
C MET A 392 -11.23 8.70 -19.25
N ASN A 393 -10.97 8.64 -20.55
CA ASN A 393 -9.65 8.79 -21.15
C ASN A 393 -9.09 10.18 -20.86
N GLY A 394 -9.86 11.23 -21.12
CA GLY A 394 -9.47 12.61 -20.86
C GLY A 394 -9.06 12.82 -19.40
N LEU A 395 -9.84 12.31 -18.44
CA LEU A 395 -9.54 12.42 -17.01
C LEU A 395 -8.27 11.64 -16.62
N ALA A 396 -8.11 10.41 -17.12
CA ALA A 396 -6.96 9.57 -16.81
C ALA A 396 -5.64 10.17 -17.36
N TYR A 397 -5.64 10.63 -18.61
CA TYR A 397 -4.46 11.28 -19.21
C TYR A 397 -4.13 12.59 -18.51
N SER A 398 -5.13 13.43 -18.23
CA SER A 398 -4.93 14.70 -17.53
C SER A 398 -4.27 14.49 -16.17
N TYR A 399 -4.73 13.49 -15.41
CA TYR A 399 -4.17 13.16 -14.09
C TYR A 399 -2.72 12.69 -14.19
N LEU A 400 -2.40 11.85 -15.17
CA LEU A 400 -1.02 11.39 -15.36
C LEU A 400 -0.09 12.52 -15.80
N GLU A 401 -0.53 13.41 -16.70
CA GLU A 401 0.23 14.61 -17.05
C GLU A 401 0.44 15.54 -15.85
N LEU A 402 -0.57 15.72 -15.00
CA LEU A 402 -0.42 16.46 -13.76
C LEU A 402 0.65 15.82 -12.87
N CYS A 403 0.62 14.49 -12.69
CA CYS A 403 1.64 13.76 -11.94
C CYS A 403 3.04 13.96 -12.53
N TYR A 404 3.20 13.99 -13.85
CA TYR A 404 4.50 14.26 -14.48
C TYR A 404 4.97 15.69 -14.24
N LYS A 405 4.08 16.68 -14.37
CA LYS A 405 4.38 18.09 -14.09
C LYS A 405 4.79 18.30 -12.63
N LEU A 406 4.11 17.64 -11.68
CA LEU A 406 4.45 17.76 -10.26
C LEU A 406 5.85 17.23 -9.93
N LYS A 407 6.38 16.27 -10.70
CA LYS A 407 7.76 15.77 -10.52
C LYS A 407 8.83 16.81 -10.83
N GLU A 408 8.50 17.87 -11.59
CA GLU A 408 9.43 18.96 -11.89
C GLU A 408 9.78 19.78 -10.62
N ASN A 409 8.89 19.77 -9.62
CA ASN A 409 9.13 20.41 -8.33
C ASN A 409 9.09 19.38 -7.18
N PRO A 410 10.24 19.05 -6.56
CA PRO A 410 10.30 18.07 -5.47
C PRO A 410 9.37 18.36 -4.28
N SER A 411 9.04 19.64 -4.01
CA SER A 411 8.10 20.01 -2.94
C SER A 411 6.66 19.62 -3.26
N HIS A 412 6.32 19.43 -4.54
CA HIS A 412 4.95 19.17 -4.99
C HIS A 412 4.76 17.75 -5.56
N GLU A 413 5.83 16.96 -5.71
CA GLU A 413 5.85 15.65 -6.37
C GLU A 413 4.74 14.69 -5.88
N ASN A 414 4.38 14.75 -4.60
CA ASN A 414 3.37 13.87 -3.98
C ASN A 414 2.19 14.65 -3.37
N TYR A 415 1.95 15.88 -3.83
CA TYR A 415 0.87 16.74 -3.33
C TYR A 415 -0.50 16.11 -3.62
N PHE A 416 -0.74 15.77 -4.89
CA PHE A 416 -1.89 14.99 -5.32
C PHE A 416 -1.51 13.52 -5.54
N GLY A 417 -2.48 12.62 -5.43
CA GLY A 417 -2.30 11.20 -5.59
C GLY A 417 -3.58 10.46 -5.93
N LEU A 418 -3.51 9.12 -5.86
CA LEU A 418 -4.55 8.27 -6.42
C LEU A 418 -5.91 8.40 -5.73
N ARG A 419 -5.91 8.82 -4.45
CA ARG A 419 -7.15 9.04 -3.70
C ARG A 419 -7.90 10.27 -4.19
N ASP A 420 -7.20 11.30 -4.68
CA ASP A 420 -7.83 12.47 -5.32
C ASP A 420 -8.49 12.04 -6.62
N PHE A 421 -7.79 11.26 -7.45
CA PHE A 421 -8.38 10.73 -8.68
C PHE A 421 -9.59 9.82 -8.42
N TYR A 422 -9.53 8.93 -7.43
CA TYR A 422 -10.68 8.08 -7.09
C TYR A 422 -11.85 8.88 -6.53
N SER A 423 -11.58 9.96 -5.78
CA SER A 423 -12.61 10.84 -5.23
C SER A 423 -13.25 11.69 -6.32
N LEU A 424 -12.47 12.18 -7.30
CA LEU A 424 -12.96 12.82 -8.52
C LEU A 424 -13.98 11.95 -9.25
N ILE A 425 -13.61 10.70 -9.58
CA ILE A 425 -14.53 9.82 -10.31
C ILE A 425 -15.78 9.52 -9.49
N LYS A 426 -15.63 9.23 -8.18
CA LYS A 426 -16.77 8.99 -7.29
C LYS A 426 -17.69 10.21 -7.21
N GLY A 427 -17.13 11.41 -7.12
CA GLY A 427 -17.88 12.66 -7.06
C GLY A 427 -18.69 12.92 -8.33
N ILE A 428 -18.08 12.74 -9.51
CA ILE A 428 -18.76 12.87 -10.81
C ILE A 428 -19.92 11.86 -10.89
N VAL A 429 -19.65 10.59 -10.61
CA VAL A 429 -20.66 9.53 -10.74
C VAL A 429 -21.80 9.69 -9.73
N LYS A 430 -21.51 10.13 -8.51
CA LYS A 430 -22.55 10.41 -7.51
C LYS A 430 -23.45 11.57 -7.92
N GLU A 431 -22.87 12.67 -8.41
CA GLU A 431 -23.66 13.80 -8.90
C GLU A 431 -24.54 13.39 -10.09
N PHE A 432 -24.03 12.49 -10.94
CA PHE A 432 -24.82 11.93 -12.04
C PHE A 432 -26.00 11.11 -11.54
N ASP A 433 -25.75 10.22 -10.59
CA ASP A 433 -26.78 9.38 -9.99
C ASP A 433 -27.87 10.23 -9.31
N ARG A 434 -27.43 11.27 -8.60
CA ARG A 434 -28.30 12.24 -7.93
C ARG A 434 -29.21 12.98 -8.91
N ILE A 435 -28.66 13.57 -9.98
CA ILE A 435 -29.44 14.31 -10.98
C ILE A 435 -30.42 13.39 -11.69
N SER A 436 -29.99 12.17 -12.01
CA SER A 436 -30.82 11.20 -12.71
C SER A 436 -31.97 10.68 -11.84
N LYS A 437 -31.70 10.32 -10.58
CA LYS A 437 -32.71 9.71 -9.69
C LYS A 437 -33.55 10.72 -8.93
N GLU A 438 -32.92 11.74 -8.33
CA GLU A 438 -33.62 12.72 -7.49
C GLU A 438 -34.31 13.79 -8.34
N LEU A 439 -33.62 14.32 -9.35
CA LEU A 439 -34.15 15.41 -10.19
C LEU A 439 -34.87 14.91 -11.44
N LYS A 440 -34.74 13.62 -11.78
CA LYS A 440 -35.34 12.99 -12.98
C LYS A 440 -35.00 13.73 -14.28
N GLN A 441 -33.79 14.29 -14.37
CA GLN A 441 -33.30 15.05 -15.51
C GLN A 441 -32.26 14.26 -16.30
N THR A 442 -32.29 14.36 -17.62
CA THR A 442 -31.21 13.85 -18.49
C THR A 442 -30.02 14.80 -18.42
N ILE A 443 -28.83 14.26 -18.21
CA ILE A 443 -27.60 15.05 -18.21
C ILE A 443 -27.24 15.37 -19.65
N ASP A 444 -27.29 16.65 -20.00
CA ASP A 444 -26.76 17.13 -21.27
C ASP A 444 -25.24 17.37 -21.18
N ASN A 445 -24.61 17.68 -22.32
CA ASN A 445 -23.18 17.94 -22.35
C ASN A 445 -22.79 19.13 -21.46
N LYS A 446 -23.66 20.14 -21.33
CA LYS A 446 -23.35 21.32 -20.51
C LYS A 446 -23.25 20.95 -19.03
N MET A 447 -24.24 20.23 -18.52
CA MET A 447 -24.25 19.73 -17.16
C MET A 447 -23.08 18.77 -16.88
N LEU A 448 -22.72 17.91 -17.84
CA LEU A 448 -21.53 17.05 -17.74
C LEU A 448 -20.25 17.87 -17.49
N PHE A 449 -20.00 18.89 -18.31
CA PHE A 449 -18.81 19.74 -18.17
C PHE A 449 -18.84 20.59 -16.89
N ASP A 450 -19.99 21.12 -16.49
CA ASP A 450 -20.17 21.81 -15.20
C ASP A 450 -19.80 20.91 -14.02
N ILE A 451 -20.27 19.65 -14.03
CA ILE A 451 -20.01 18.67 -12.96
C ILE A 451 -18.52 18.30 -12.94
N ILE A 452 -17.92 18.04 -14.09
CA ILE A 452 -16.48 17.73 -14.17
C ILE A 452 -15.66 18.90 -13.66
N ARG A 453 -15.95 20.13 -14.11
CA ARG A 453 -15.22 21.33 -13.68
C ARG A 453 -15.29 21.51 -12.17
N LYS A 454 -16.48 21.39 -11.60
CA LYS A 454 -16.69 21.48 -10.15
C LYS A 454 -15.95 20.38 -9.38
N GLN A 455 -16.02 19.13 -9.84
CA GLN A 455 -15.36 18.01 -9.18
C GLN A 455 -13.84 18.06 -9.31
N LEU A 456 -13.30 18.62 -10.39
CA LEU A 456 -11.88 18.93 -10.49
C LEU A 456 -11.44 19.93 -9.43
N THR A 457 -12.21 21.00 -9.22
CA THR A 457 -11.87 21.97 -8.17
C THR A 457 -12.02 21.39 -6.76
N ILE A 458 -13.00 20.52 -6.50
CA ILE A 458 -13.11 19.87 -5.18
C ILE A 458 -11.89 18.98 -4.87
N ASN A 459 -11.35 18.28 -5.87
CA ASN A 459 -10.34 17.22 -5.64
C ASN A 459 -8.91 17.64 -5.96
N PHE A 460 -8.70 18.72 -6.70
CA PHE A 460 -7.39 19.17 -7.18
C PHE A 460 -7.11 20.66 -6.91
N ASP A 461 -7.72 21.22 -5.87
CA ASP A 461 -7.45 22.58 -5.38
C ASP A 461 -6.38 22.57 -4.26
N GLY A 462 -5.95 23.76 -3.83
CA GLY A 462 -5.01 23.97 -2.73
C GLY A 462 -3.86 24.90 -3.09
N ILE A 463 -2.66 24.64 -2.57
CA ILE A 463 -1.48 25.48 -2.86
C ILE A 463 -1.06 25.35 -4.32
N VAL A 464 -1.18 24.14 -4.86
CA VAL A 464 -0.91 23.86 -6.28
C VAL A 464 -2.25 23.81 -6.99
N ASP A 465 -2.46 24.71 -7.97
CA ASP A 465 -3.66 24.70 -8.80
C ASP A 465 -3.61 23.53 -9.81
N GLY A 466 -3.96 22.34 -9.33
CA GLY A 466 -4.11 21.14 -10.12
C GLY A 466 -5.39 21.17 -10.96
N SER A 467 -6.46 21.79 -10.44
CA SER A 467 -7.78 21.86 -11.08
C SER A 467 -7.72 22.55 -12.44
N GLU A 468 -7.10 23.73 -12.52
CA GLU A 468 -6.98 24.47 -13.78
C GLU A 468 -6.13 23.72 -14.81
N TYR A 469 -5.04 23.11 -14.37
CA TYR A 469 -4.19 22.31 -15.24
C TYR A 469 -4.95 21.10 -15.79
N MET A 470 -5.61 20.36 -14.91
CA MET A 470 -6.44 19.20 -15.25
C MET A 470 -7.55 19.57 -16.22
N TRP A 471 -8.23 20.68 -16.00
CA TRP A 471 -9.33 21.14 -16.85
C TRP A 471 -8.86 21.43 -18.28
N LYS A 472 -7.75 22.15 -18.45
CA LYS A 472 -7.17 22.43 -19.77
C LYS A 472 -6.77 21.16 -20.51
N ARG A 473 -6.11 20.22 -19.82
CA ARG A 473 -5.72 18.93 -20.41
C ARG A 473 -6.92 18.06 -20.73
N PHE A 474 -7.93 18.07 -19.87
CA PHE A 474 -9.17 17.33 -20.09
C PHE A 474 -9.85 17.81 -21.37
N CYS A 475 -10.07 19.12 -21.51
CA CYS A 475 -10.62 19.74 -22.70
C CYS A 475 -9.79 19.43 -23.96
N TYR A 476 -8.46 19.45 -23.88
CA TYR A 476 -7.57 19.06 -24.97
C TYR A 476 -7.81 17.61 -25.42
N TYR A 477 -7.79 16.65 -24.49
CA TYR A 477 -7.96 15.24 -24.82
C TYR A 477 -9.37 14.88 -25.30
N THR A 478 -10.38 15.61 -24.83
CA THR A 478 -11.76 15.44 -25.30
C THR A 478 -12.08 16.27 -26.54
N LYS A 479 -11.12 17.03 -27.11
CA LYS A 479 -11.30 17.91 -28.28
C LYS A 479 -12.35 19.02 -28.08
N HIS A 480 -12.36 19.61 -26.89
CA HIS A 480 -13.27 20.65 -26.44
C HIS A 480 -12.51 21.87 -25.86
N GLU A 481 -11.42 22.29 -26.50
CA GLU A 481 -10.61 23.44 -26.06
C GLU A 481 -11.39 24.76 -26.03
N ASP A 482 -12.41 24.88 -26.86
CA ASP A 482 -13.34 26.02 -26.89
C ASP A 482 -14.10 26.19 -25.57
N LEU A 483 -14.23 25.12 -24.78
CA LEU A 483 -14.91 25.13 -23.49
C LEU A 483 -14.04 25.64 -22.33
N ILE A 484 -12.72 25.77 -22.51
CA ILE A 484 -11.79 26.13 -21.42
C ILE A 484 -12.22 27.42 -20.71
N ASN A 485 -12.64 28.42 -21.48
CA ASN A 485 -13.07 29.72 -20.97
C ASN A 485 -14.58 29.82 -20.73
N GLN A 486 -15.37 28.78 -21.04
CA GLN A 486 -16.82 28.79 -20.89
C GLN A 486 -17.27 28.31 -19.50
N TYR A 487 -16.46 27.48 -18.84
CA TYR A 487 -16.75 26.91 -17.53
C TYR A 487 -15.77 27.45 -16.49
N GLU A 488 -16.21 28.48 -15.76
CA GLU A 488 -15.42 29.07 -14.68
C GLU A 488 -15.28 28.12 -13.50
N SER A 489 -14.16 28.24 -12.77
CA SER A 489 -13.99 27.49 -11.52
C SER A 489 -14.99 28.01 -10.48
N PRO A 490 -15.73 27.13 -9.77
CA PRO A 490 -16.56 27.55 -8.64
C PRO A 490 -15.72 28.28 -7.60
N ASN A 491 -16.30 29.30 -6.96
CA ASN A 491 -15.57 30.02 -5.91
C ASN A 491 -15.50 29.21 -4.61
N PHE A 492 -14.55 29.56 -3.73
CA PHE A 492 -14.33 28.87 -2.46
C PHE A 492 -15.60 28.69 -1.62
N LYS A 493 -16.48 29.70 -1.59
CA LYS A 493 -17.71 29.63 -0.79
C LYS A 493 -18.68 28.60 -1.36
N GLU A 494 -18.85 28.55 -2.68
CA GLU A 494 -19.69 27.56 -3.35
C GLU A 494 -19.21 26.14 -3.09
N ILE A 495 -17.89 25.92 -3.15
CA ILE A 495 -17.26 24.63 -2.87
C ILE A 495 -17.48 24.23 -1.41
N LEU A 496 -17.17 25.14 -0.47
CA LEU A 496 -17.30 24.86 0.95
C LEU A 496 -18.76 24.57 1.33
N ASP A 497 -19.70 25.39 0.86
CA ASP A 497 -21.13 25.18 1.14
C ASP A 497 -21.64 23.86 0.52
N TYR A 498 -21.09 23.45 -0.62
CA TYR A 498 -21.41 22.16 -1.25
C TYR A 498 -20.86 20.98 -0.42
N CYS A 499 -19.58 20.97 -0.07
CA CYS A 499 -18.95 19.89 0.68
C CYS A 499 -19.58 19.72 2.07
N LEU A 500 -19.94 20.82 2.74
CA LEU A 500 -20.59 20.77 4.06
C LEU A 500 -22.02 20.26 4.04
N LYS A 501 -22.72 20.37 2.90
CA LYS A 501 -24.08 19.86 2.70
C LYS A 501 -24.08 18.36 2.38
N ASP A 502 -23.24 17.95 1.43
CA ASP A 502 -23.23 16.57 0.94
C ASP A 502 -22.50 15.63 1.93
N ARG A 503 -21.36 16.05 2.49
CA ARG A 503 -20.52 15.30 3.47
C ARG A 503 -20.19 13.85 3.06
N ASN A 504 -20.35 13.52 1.78
CA ASN A 504 -20.17 12.18 1.23
C ASN A 504 -18.78 11.99 0.58
N GLY A 505 -17.97 13.05 0.56
CA GLY A 505 -16.57 13.06 0.16
C GLY A 505 -15.62 12.71 1.30
N ARG A 506 -14.34 12.99 1.08
CA ARG A 506 -13.32 12.94 2.12
C ARG A 506 -13.56 14.07 3.14
N TYR A 507 -12.80 14.03 4.22
CA TYR A 507 -12.76 15.14 5.17
C TYR A 507 -12.07 16.36 4.52
N LEU A 508 -12.29 17.56 5.04
CA LEU A 508 -11.75 18.79 4.44
C LEU A 508 -10.43 19.21 5.08
N MET A 509 -9.51 19.71 4.25
CA MET A 509 -8.33 20.45 4.68
C MET A 509 -8.42 21.88 4.17
N LEU A 510 -8.67 22.84 5.07
CA LEU A 510 -8.73 24.25 4.70
C LEU A 510 -7.37 24.91 4.95
N ILE A 511 -6.73 25.35 3.88
CA ILE A 511 -5.39 25.91 3.87
C ILE A 511 -5.46 27.44 3.85
N SER A 512 -4.65 28.11 4.67
CA SER A 512 -4.56 29.58 4.64
C SER A 512 -3.15 30.09 4.96
N ASP A 513 -2.78 31.21 4.34
CA ASP A 513 -1.54 31.93 4.66
C ASP A 513 -1.58 32.66 6.02
N SER A 514 -2.78 32.95 6.53
CA SER A 514 -2.99 33.74 7.74
C SER A 514 -3.81 33.00 8.81
N ASN A 515 -3.30 33.02 10.04
CA ASN A 515 -4.04 32.53 11.20
C ASN A 515 -5.34 33.30 11.44
N SER A 516 -5.39 34.61 11.13
CA SER A 516 -6.61 35.40 11.29
C SER A 516 -7.71 34.97 10.32
N LEU A 517 -7.34 34.52 9.12
CA LEU A 517 -8.30 33.99 8.16
C LEU A 517 -8.80 32.61 8.60
N LEU A 518 -7.94 31.77 9.19
CA LEU A 518 -8.39 30.52 9.81
C LEU A 518 -9.39 30.76 10.94
N ASP A 519 -9.17 31.77 11.77
CA ASP A 519 -10.12 32.14 12.83
C ASP A 519 -11.45 32.66 12.24
N TYR A 520 -11.40 33.40 11.14
CA TYR A 520 -12.59 33.83 10.41
C TYR A 520 -13.36 32.65 9.80
N ILE A 521 -12.66 31.71 9.15
CA ILE A 521 -13.24 30.48 8.59
C ILE A 521 -13.90 29.66 9.71
N GLU A 522 -13.24 29.50 10.85
CA GLU A 522 -13.81 28.81 12.01
C GLU A 522 -15.11 29.47 12.48
N ARG A 523 -15.15 30.81 12.57
CA ARG A 523 -16.38 31.55 12.90
C ARG A 523 -17.47 31.39 11.84
N TYR A 524 -17.10 31.35 10.56
CA TYR A 524 -18.04 31.10 9.46
C TYR A 524 -18.64 29.70 9.55
N LEU A 525 -17.81 28.67 9.76
CA LEU A 525 -18.23 27.29 9.94
C LEU A 525 -19.21 27.16 11.11
N ASN A 526 -18.89 27.76 12.26
CA ASN A 526 -19.75 27.76 13.45
C ASN A 526 -21.14 28.38 13.22
N LYS A 527 -21.32 29.20 12.18
CA LYS A 527 -22.63 29.77 11.83
C LYS A 527 -23.47 28.86 10.93
N ILE A 528 -22.83 28.00 10.13
CA ILE A 528 -23.49 27.26 9.05
C ILE A 528 -23.68 25.79 9.39
N ALA A 529 -22.77 25.21 10.19
CA ALA A 529 -22.89 23.85 10.64
C ALA A 529 -23.30 23.79 12.11
N ASN A 530 -24.29 22.94 12.39
CA ASN A 530 -24.73 22.66 13.75
C ASN A 530 -23.76 21.69 14.43
N ASN A 531 -23.63 21.81 15.76
CA ASN A 531 -22.80 20.93 16.59
C ASN A 531 -21.32 20.88 16.16
N ILE A 532 -20.68 22.05 16.02
CA ILE A 532 -19.23 22.11 15.82
C ILE A 532 -18.48 22.04 17.15
N ARG A 533 -17.35 21.32 17.15
CA ARG A 533 -16.35 21.37 18.21
C ARG A 533 -14.99 21.65 17.60
N THR A 534 -14.20 22.49 18.27
CA THR A 534 -12.81 22.76 17.86
C THR A 534 -11.85 22.15 18.87
N LEU A 535 -10.87 21.39 18.38
CA LEU A 535 -9.71 20.93 19.11
C LEU A 535 -8.46 21.64 18.59
N ILE A 536 -7.69 22.21 19.53
CA ILE A 536 -6.46 22.93 19.24
C ILE A 536 -5.33 22.24 20.00
N GLY A 537 -4.31 21.80 19.28
CA GLY A 537 -3.10 21.24 19.89
C GLY A 537 -2.29 22.31 20.62
N SER A 538 -1.76 21.93 21.79
CA SER A 538 -0.93 22.78 22.63
C SER A 538 0.39 23.08 21.93
N GLN A 539 0.86 24.32 22.07
CA GLN A 539 2.19 24.74 21.62
C GLN A 539 3.17 24.88 22.79
N ILE A 540 2.76 24.49 24.01
CA ILE A 540 3.60 24.52 25.21
C ILE A 540 4.62 23.38 25.13
N LYS A 541 5.90 23.68 25.38
CA LYS A 541 7.01 22.71 25.25
C LYS A 541 6.81 21.44 26.10
N ASP A 542 6.28 21.59 27.31
CA ASP A 542 6.06 20.47 28.22
C ASP A 542 4.96 19.53 27.70
N ASP A 543 3.86 20.08 27.18
CA ASP A 543 2.79 19.31 26.54
C ASP A 543 3.27 18.61 25.27
N LEU A 544 4.08 19.31 24.46
CA LEU A 544 4.65 18.75 23.25
C LEU A 544 5.51 17.51 23.56
N ASN A 545 6.20 17.44 24.71
CA ASN A 545 7.03 16.29 25.06
C ASN A 545 6.28 15.22 25.86
N SER A 546 4.99 15.40 26.12
CA SER A 546 4.19 14.55 27.01
C SER A 546 3.29 13.59 26.23
N GLU A 547 3.57 12.29 26.33
CA GLU A 547 2.67 11.24 25.79
C GLU A 547 1.27 11.29 26.44
N THR A 548 1.16 11.82 27.66
CA THR A 548 -0.14 11.93 28.36
C THR A 548 -1.05 12.99 27.74
N TYR A 549 -0.48 14.07 27.18
CA TYR A 549 -1.23 15.10 26.49
C TYR A 549 -1.82 14.56 25.18
N ASP A 550 -0.99 13.88 24.38
CA ASP A 550 -1.42 13.22 23.14
C ASP A 550 -2.55 12.21 23.43
N TYR A 551 -2.42 11.41 24.49
CA TYR A 551 -3.45 10.45 24.90
C TYR A 551 -4.77 11.14 25.22
N ARG A 552 -4.75 12.26 25.95
CA ARG A 552 -5.95 13.02 26.31
C ARG A 552 -6.65 13.57 25.07
N ILE A 553 -5.92 14.20 24.15
CA ILE A 553 -6.55 14.73 22.92
C ILE A 553 -7.15 13.61 22.09
N LEU A 554 -6.42 12.50 21.91
CA LEU A 554 -6.92 11.38 21.12
C LEU A 554 -8.19 10.76 21.75
N MET A 555 -8.29 10.75 23.08
CA MET A 555 -9.53 10.37 23.77
C MET A 555 -10.69 11.33 23.51
N ASP A 556 -10.42 12.64 23.48
CA ASP A 556 -11.44 13.62 23.09
C ASP A 556 -11.91 13.38 21.65
N VAL A 557 -10.98 13.10 20.72
CA VAL A 557 -11.32 12.74 19.34
C VAL A 557 -12.20 11.49 19.29
N ILE A 558 -11.90 10.45 20.07
CA ILE A 558 -12.73 9.23 20.16
C ILE A 558 -14.15 9.59 20.62
N LEU A 559 -14.28 10.32 21.73
CA LEU A 559 -15.58 10.72 22.30
C LEU A 559 -16.40 11.60 21.34
N TYR A 560 -15.73 12.38 20.51
CA TYR A 560 -16.37 13.22 19.50
C TYR A 560 -16.74 12.43 18.24
N ALA A 561 -15.92 11.47 17.82
CA ALA A 561 -16.21 10.60 16.69
C ALA A 561 -17.50 9.79 16.88
N GLU A 562 -17.87 9.46 18.13
CA GLU A 562 -19.10 8.75 18.47
C GLU A 562 -20.38 9.59 18.30
N LYS A 563 -20.27 10.90 18.07
CA LYS A 563 -21.39 11.85 18.06
C LYS A 563 -21.63 12.46 16.68
N PRO A 564 -22.86 12.90 16.36
CA PRO A 564 -23.19 13.55 15.09
C PRO A 564 -22.71 15.01 15.08
N ILE A 565 -21.39 15.21 15.09
CA ILE A 565 -20.75 16.52 15.19
C ILE A 565 -19.76 16.76 14.05
N THR A 566 -19.44 18.03 13.83
CA THR A 566 -18.32 18.42 12.97
C THR A 566 -17.13 18.82 13.85
N LEU A 567 -16.03 18.10 13.74
CA LEU A 567 -14.82 18.33 14.52
C LEU A 567 -13.79 19.13 13.70
N ILE A 568 -13.47 20.33 14.17
CA ILE A 568 -12.42 21.17 13.63
C ILE A 568 -11.12 20.88 14.38
N MET A 569 -10.05 20.55 13.67
CA MET A 569 -8.73 20.27 14.25
C MET A 569 -7.71 21.30 13.81
N ARG A 570 -6.90 21.80 14.76
CA ARG A 570 -5.83 22.77 14.50
C ARG A 570 -4.56 22.37 15.25
N LYS A 571 -3.40 22.48 14.61
CA LYS A 571 -2.07 22.33 15.25
C LYS A 571 -1.88 20.98 15.98
N MET A 572 -2.40 19.89 15.42
CA MET A 572 -2.37 18.54 16.02
C MET A 572 -1.35 17.61 15.35
N ASP A 573 -0.23 18.16 14.85
CA ASP A 573 0.73 17.46 13.98
C ASP A 573 1.27 16.15 14.57
N LYS A 574 1.45 16.08 15.90
CA LYS A 574 1.90 14.86 16.59
C LYS A 574 0.85 13.75 16.60
N CYS A 575 -0.42 14.13 16.67
CA CYS A 575 -1.54 13.21 16.81
C CYS A 575 -2.10 12.70 15.46
N TYR A 576 -1.83 13.39 14.34
CA TYR A 576 -2.39 12.98 13.04
C TYR A 576 -2.01 11.56 12.62
N SER A 577 -0.78 11.13 12.95
CA SER A 577 -0.34 9.76 12.66
C SER A 577 -1.18 8.69 13.38
N SER A 578 -1.74 9.01 14.56
CA SER A 578 -2.59 8.12 15.34
C SER A 578 -4.03 8.01 14.83
N LEU A 579 -4.47 8.98 14.01
CA LEU A 579 -5.84 9.08 13.46
C LEU A 579 -5.92 8.53 12.03
N TYR A 580 -4.95 7.69 11.66
CA TYR A 580 -4.74 7.23 10.29
C TYR A 580 -5.99 6.56 9.68
N ASP A 581 -6.56 5.58 10.38
CA ASP A 581 -7.75 4.84 9.93
C ASP A 581 -9.00 5.71 9.88
N LEU A 582 -9.13 6.66 10.82
CA LEU A 582 -10.23 7.64 10.84
C LEU A 582 -10.19 8.49 9.57
N TYR A 583 -9.04 9.12 9.26
CA TYR A 583 -8.90 9.97 8.08
C TYR A 583 -8.99 9.21 6.74
N ASN A 584 -8.61 7.93 6.74
CA ASN A 584 -8.81 7.08 5.57
C ASN A 584 -10.27 6.69 5.33
N GLN A 585 -11.17 6.99 6.28
CA GLN A 585 -12.53 6.45 6.33
C GLN A 585 -12.54 4.92 6.19
N SER A 586 -11.52 4.26 6.76
CA SER A 586 -11.34 2.81 6.70
C SER A 586 -12.16 2.15 7.81
N PHE A 587 -13.47 2.12 7.61
CA PHE A 587 -14.41 1.66 8.63
C PHE A 587 -14.72 0.16 8.48
N SER A 588 -14.71 -0.53 9.62
CA SER A 588 -15.30 -1.85 9.75
C SER A 588 -16.75 -1.71 10.20
N ILE A 589 -17.67 -2.46 9.59
CA ILE A 589 -19.09 -2.44 9.95
C ILE A 589 -19.39 -3.65 10.82
N SER A 590 -19.96 -3.42 12.00
CA SER A 590 -20.40 -4.48 12.91
C SER A 590 -21.73 -4.09 13.54
N GLY A 591 -22.78 -4.90 13.34
CA GLY A 591 -24.11 -4.62 13.88
C GLY A 591 -24.66 -3.25 13.45
N GLN A 592 -24.54 -2.93 12.15
CA GLN A 592 -24.94 -1.64 11.54
C GLN A 592 -24.21 -0.39 12.07
N LYS A 593 -23.20 -0.57 12.93
CA LYS A 593 -22.35 0.51 13.42
C LYS A 593 -21.00 0.50 12.72
N THR A 594 -20.46 1.67 12.44
CA THR A 594 -19.16 1.88 11.81
C THR A 594 -18.09 2.06 12.89
N TYR A 595 -16.95 1.38 12.73
CA TYR A 595 -15.84 1.42 13.67
C TYR A 595 -14.52 1.66 12.94
N CYS A 596 -13.65 2.51 13.50
CA CYS A 596 -12.27 2.68 13.06
C CYS A 596 -11.31 2.31 14.18
N ARG A 597 -10.01 2.15 13.89
CA ARG A 597 -8.99 2.07 14.95
C ARG A 597 -8.36 3.43 15.16
N ILE A 598 -7.99 3.72 16.40
CA ILE A 598 -7.20 4.91 16.75
C ILE A 598 -6.04 4.45 17.60
N ALA A 599 -4.81 4.85 17.26
CA ALA A 599 -3.62 4.43 17.97
C ALA A 599 -3.35 5.33 19.18
N LEU A 600 -3.58 4.82 20.40
CA LEU A 600 -3.30 5.52 21.64
C LEU A 600 -1.95 5.07 22.20
N GLY A 601 -0.93 5.91 21.99
CA GLY A 601 0.44 5.58 22.36
C GLY A 601 1.00 4.40 21.54
N SER A 602 1.92 3.63 22.14
CA SER A 602 2.61 2.54 21.45
C SER A 602 1.91 1.18 21.56
N THR A 603 1.05 0.96 22.55
CA THR A 603 0.55 -0.38 22.91
C THR A 603 -0.96 -0.58 22.77
N TYR A 604 -1.75 0.50 22.77
CA TYR A 604 -3.20 0.43 22.87
C TYR A 604 -3.90 1.03 21.64
N HIS A 605 -4.44 0.18 20.78
CA HIS A 605 -5.14 0.59 19.55
C HIS A 605 -6.62 0.14 19.60
N PRO A 606 -7.50 0.86 20.32
CA PRO A 606 -8.91 0.49 20.43
C PRO A 606 -9.65 0.54 19.09
N LYS A 607 -10.70 -0.28 18.97
CA LYS A 607 -11.75 -0.09 17.97
C LYS A 607 -12.75 0.91 18.52
N CYS A 608 -12.84 2.05 17.87
CA CYS A 608 -13.65 3.20 18.27
C CYS A 608 -14.89 3.28 17.37
N LEU A 609 -16.05 3.54 17.96
CA LEU A 609 -17.29 3.77 17.22
C LEU A 609 -17.20 5.12 16.51
N VAL A 610 -17.66 5.17 15.27
CA VAL A 610 -17.77 6.41 14.47
C VAL A 610 -19.24 6.62 14.16
N ASN A 611 -19.73 7.85 14.31
CA ASN A 611 -21.08 8.21 13.93
C ASN A 611 -21.15 8.47 12.43
N ASP A 612 -22.19 8.01 11.75
CA ASP A 612 -22.32 8.23 10.29
C ASP A 612 -22.44 9.71 9.91
N LYS A 613 -22.83 10.59 10.85
CA LYS A 613 -22.89 12.06 10.65
C LYS A 613 -21.65 12.80 11.16
N PHE A 614 -20.65 12.08 11.67
CA PHE A 614 -19.38 12.68 12.09
C PHE A 614 -18.63 13.21 10.87
N TYR A 615 -18.11 14.44 10.96
CA TYR A 615 -17.33 15.05 9.90
C TYR A 615 -16.10 15.77 10.47
N CYS A 616 -14.95 15.65 9.80
CA CYS A 616 -13.71 16.27 10.24
C CYS A 616 -13.29 17.39 9.27
N ILE A 617 -12.79 18.49 9.83
CA ILE A 617 -12.17 19.59 9.09
C ILE A 617 -10.84 19.90 9.75
N VAL A 618 -9.76 19.89 8.99
CA VAL A 618 -8.43 20.29 9.47
C VAL A 618 -8.11 21.67 8.95
N LEU A 619 -7.72 22.60 9.83
CA LEU A 619 -7.25 23.91 9.43
C LEU A 619 -5.72 23.93 9.48
N VAL A 620 -5.09 24.25 8.34
CA VAL A 620 -3.63 24.17 8.17
C VAL A 620 -3.10 25.51 7.66
N ASN A 621 -1.95 25.94 8.18
CA ASN A 621 -1.25 27.09 7.61
C ASN A 621 -0.49 26.64 6.35
N ALA A 622 -0.54 27.42 5.27
CA ALA A 622 0.14 27.09 4.02
C ALA A 622 1.64 26.74 4.21
N LYS A 623 2.32 27.40 5.16
CA LYS A 623 3.75 27.17 5.48
C LYS A 623 4.02 25.80 6.11
N ASP A 624 3.00 25.12 6.62
CA ASP A 624 3.11 23.81 7.27
C ASP A 624 2.69 22.67 6.33
N VAL A 625 2.08 22.98 5.19
CA VAL A 625 1.71 21.98 4.17
C VAL A 625 2.94 21.32 3.58
N GLU A 626 3.99 22.07 3.23
CA GLU A 626 5.26 21.49 2.74
C GLU A 626 5.97 20.59 3.77
N LYS A 627 5.69 20.78 5.06
CA LYS A 627 6.25 19.97 6.15
C LYS A 627 5.40 18.74 6.46
N SER A 628 4.18 18.70 5.91
CA SER A 628 3.22 17.65 6.18
C SER A 628 3.55 16.40 5.37
N ASP A 629 3.31 15.26 6.00
CA ASP A 629 3.45 13.95 5.41
C ASP A 629 2.55 13.84 4.15
N PRO A 630 3.07 13.52 2.95
CA PRO A 630 2.22 13.41 1.75
C PRO A 630 1.04 12.43 1.90
N PRO A 631 1.17 11.26 2.58
CA PRO A 631 0.02 10.39 2.85
C PRO A 631 -1.07 11.05 3.69
N PHE A 632 -0.75 12.05 4.52
CA PHE A 632 -1.72 12.81 5.29
C PHE A 632 -2.47 13.78 4.37
N LEU A 633 -1.77 14.53 3.51
CA LEU A 633 -2.39 15.44 2.52
C LEU A 633 -3.39 14.69 1.62
N ASN A 634 -3.00 13.53 1.08
CA ASN A 634 -3.79 12.67 0.19
C ASN A 634 -5.08 12.06 0.80
N ARG A 635 -5.48 12.45 2.02
CA ARG A 635 -6.69 11.99 2.70
C ARG A 635 -7.80 13.01 2.79
N PHE A 636 -7.47 14.26 2.53
CA PHE A 636 -8.41 15.34 2.61
C PHE A 636 -8.71 15.86 1.22
N GLU A 637 -9.91 16.44 1.08
CA GLU A 637 -10.25 17.36 0.00
C GLU A 637 -9.76 18.77 0.36
#